data_AF-A0A1L1PHU8-F1
#
_entry.id   AF-A0A1L1PHU8-F1
#
_cell.length_a   1.000
_cell.length_b   1.000
_cell.length_c   1.000
_cell.angle_alpha   90.00
_cell.angle_beta   90.00
_cell.angle_gamma   90.00
#
_symmetry.space_group_name_H-M   'P 1'
#
loop_
_entity.id
_entity.type
_entity.pdbx_description
1 polymer ?
#
loop_
_entity_poly.entity_id
_entity_poly.type
_entity_poly.pdbx_seq_one_letter_code
_entity_poly.pdbx_strand_id
1 'polypeptide(L)'
;MPTPRADSYSGTPGAPLYAGIEPPSSGGPLRQITDITFRSTSGSPQSNVPVTFGQPFKLTEFDPSTESLYGLVDGSVVPLQFDAVASHKSSTNARLAVISAQIPALAANGTKAMQIWAGDKFTQPSGSFNTDGWDPVVVATIGGVAWTAAPRAQLLAQIAANTGIRLNGPVAKEFRVSVPFKNPSNADHAHLRLHVDVCFYANGSIYTDFIFENGWLLQASPADLTYSVSCTQGAGGSAIFTQASFTHRHHARWHKEVWSGAGEQVRPLHNKAYFLDSKATWNYNRERSVASGALTTIQNNLSMGGTGPMATGGLTTDMPGTGGRDEIAPIPKWCAMWLLSQDERAWQAMLRNADASATAPVHFRDQTSGLPVDVVSRPNIAVRFGTSSPSVPSGSANPTWTPDIAHQGSYCYIPYLVTGRNFYLEEMTFWTAWNIAAVDPSGRGTSQGHMGSEQLRGAAWGFRSILECAFALPDNHAQKTYFRTIANNNIAFFNTNFTVDGDNTYIFKLGGLKGIYNDNEIPGYENDFFMYVASWAIENGETGLQATFNNIARYGVGRFTAAVQALGFCTSKGAHYWNVSRSGGNPITDWATYGTANGSGPTCGTVANGDGAYPDWAEGYAAVSRGMLGAATNAGHADGAAAYARWLTFTPNLAPDFANSPQYDIVPR
;
A
#
# COMPACT_ATOMS: atom_id res chain seq x y z
N MET A 1 -20.34 -1.56 -16.26
CA MET A 1 -20.22 -2.84 -15.53
C MET A 1 -21.46 -3.06 -14.71
N PRO A 2 -21.98 -4.29 -14.55
CA PRO A 2 -23.03 -4.53 -13.58
C PRO A 2 -22.46 -4.15 -12.22
N THR A 3 -23.16 -3.30 -11.46
CA THR A 3 -22.98 -3.23 -10.00
C THR A 3 -22.95 -4.67 -9.48
N PRO A 4 -21.96 -5.07 -8.65
CA PRO A 4 -21.99 -6.39 -8.04
C PRO A 4 -23.35 -6.54 -7.38
N ARG A 5 -24.14 -7.50 -7.85
CA ARG A 5 -25.40 -7.85 -7.22
C ARG A 5 -25.01 -8.39 -5.85
N ALA A 6 -25.36 -7.65 -4.80
CA ALA A 6 -24.96 -7.91 -3.43
C ALA A 6 -25.32 -9.34 -3.01
N ASP A 7 -24.29 -10.15 -2.83
CA ASP A 7 -24.38 -11.39 -2.08
C ASP A 7 -24.66 -10.97 -0.62
N SER A 8 -25.83 -11.33 -0.11
CA SER A 8 -26.30 -10.94 1.22
C SER A 8 -26.96 -12.15 1.89
N TYR A 9 -26.89 -12.24 3.21
CA TYR A 9 -27.61 -13.26 3.98
C TYR A 9 -28.59 -12.61 4.95
N SER A 10 -29.68 -13.33 5.24
CA SER A 10 -30.76 -12.88 6.09
C SER A 10 -30.38 -12.96 7.58
N GLY A 11 -29.57 -12.01 8.04
CA GLY A 11 -29.44 -11.69 9.46
C GLY A 11 -30.53 -10.71 9.87
N THR A 12 -31.32 -11.02 10.88
CA THR A 12 -32.28 -10.07 11.45
C THR A 12 -31.50 -8.94 12.13
N PRO A 13 -31.68 -7.66 11.75
CA PRO A 13 -31.03 -6.55 12.45
C PRO A 13 -31.43 -6.58 13.93
N GLY A 14 -30.45 -6.61 14.82
CA GLY A 14 -30.68 -6.35 16.24
C GLY A 14 -31.25 -4.94 16.44
N ALA A 15 -32.01 -4.73 17.52
CA ALA A 15 -32.50 -3.40 17.88
C ALA A 15 -31.31 -2.42 18.06
N PRO A 16 -31.46 -1.14 17.68
CA PRO A 16 -30.40 -0.14 17.84
C PRO A 16 -30.07 0.01 19.33
N LEU A 17 -28.82 -0.30 19.70
CA LEU A 17 -28.33 -0.21 21.09
C LEU A 17 -27.70 1.16 21.43
N TYR A 18 -27.69 2.12 20.50
CA TYR A 18 -27.11 3.45 20.70
C TYR A 18 -28.16 4.56 20.61
N ALA A 19 -29.02 4.63 21.63
CA ALA A 19 -29.78 5.83 21.95
C ALA A 19 -29.29 6.32 23.33
N GLY A 20 -28.72 7.52 23.39
CA GLY A 20 -28.45 8.20 24.67
C GLY A 20 -27.00 8.37 25.11
N ILE A 21 -26.01 8.31 24.21
CA ILE A 21 -24.73 8.97 24.51
C ILE A 21 -24.92 10.45 24.22
N GLU A 22 -25.25 11.21 25.25
CA GLU A 22 -24.94 12.64 25.22
C GLU A 22 -23.44 12.76 24.99
N PRO A 23 -22.97 13.65 24.09
CA PRO A 23 -21.55 13.98 24.08
C PRO A 23 -21.14 14.30 25.52
N PRO A 24 -19.99 13.82 26.01
CA PRO A 24 -19.52 14.28 27.30
C PRO A 24 -19.56 15.80 27.26
N SER A 25 -20.10 16.44 28.30
CA SER A 25 -20.00 17.87 28.48
C SER A 25 -18.52 18.20 28.56
N SER A 26 -17.87 18.44 27.42
CA SER A 26 -16.44 18.68 27.35
C SER A 26 -16.21 19.99 28.09
N GLY A 27 -15.66 19.90 29.30
CA GLY A 27 -15.16 21.08 30.01
C GLY A 27 -13.94 21.67 29.29
N GLY A 28 -13.26 20.88 28.46
CA GLY A 28 -12.11 21.28 27.64
C GLY A 28 -12.45 21.69 26.20
N PRO A 29 -11.55 22.43 25.52
CA PRO A 29 -11.74 22.87 24.14
C PRO A 29 -11.60 21.71 23.14
N LEU A 30 -12.60 21.50 22.29
CA LEU A 30 -12.49 20.61 21.13
C LEU A 30 -11.61 21.24 20.05
N ARG A 31 -10.80 20.43 19.37
CA ARG A 31 -9.94 20.84 18.26
C ARG A 31 -10.31 20.10 16.98
N GLN A 32 -10.67 20.84 15.93
CA GLN A 32 -10.95 20.24 14.64
C GLN A 32 -9.65 19.70 14.05
N ILE A 33 -9.68 18.45 13.60
CA ILE A 33 -8.57 17.79 12.93
C ILE A 33 -8.75 17.93 11.41
N THR A 34 -9.86 17.38 10.90
CA THR A 34 -10.11 17.28 9.46
C THR A 34 -11.60 17.06 9.20
N ASP A 35 -11.94 16.73 7.97
CA ASP A 35 -13.26 16.25 7.57
C ASP A 35 -13.15 15.04 6.63
N ILE A 36 -14.23 14.28 6.59
CA ILE A 36 -14.43 13.17 5.67
C ILE A 36 -15.85 13.22 5.12
N THR A 37 -16.01 12.91 3.84
CA THR A 37 -17.33 12.84 3.20
C THR A 37 -17.68 11.40 2.88
N PHE A 38 -18.87 10.96 3.24
CA PHE A 38 -19.39 9.65 2.89
C PHE A 38 -20.33 9.76 1.70
N ARG A 39 -20.09 8.99 0.64
CA ARG A 39 -20.97 8.90 -0.53
C ARG A 39 -21.74 7.59 -0.49
N SER A 40 -23.06 7.64 -0.58
CA SER A 40 -23.89 6.46 -0.80
C SER A 40 -23.93 6.10 -2.28
N THR A 41 -23.84 4.81 -2.57
CA THR A 41 -24.18 4.21 -3.87
C THR A 41 -25.55 3.53 -3.83
N SER A 42 -26.29 3.68 -2.74
CA SER A 42 -27.63 3.11 -2.59
C SER A 42 -28.66 3.95 -3.35
N GLY A 43 -29.59 3.26 -4.03
CA GLY A 43 -30.76 3.91 -4.62
C GLY A 43 -31.82 4.34 -3.59
N SER A 44 -31.64 3.99 -2.32
CA SER A 44 -32.59 4.27 -1.23
C SER A 44 -31.91 5.02 -0.10
N PRO A 45 -32.63 5.88 0.65
CA PRO A 45 -32.09 6.50 1.86
C PRO A 45 -31.78 5.43 2.91
N GLN A 46 -30.73 5.68 3.70
CA GLN A 46 -30.25 4.77 4.73
C GLN A 46 -30.13 5.54 6.06
N SER A 47 -30.43 4.87 7.17
CA SER A 47 -30.29 5.40 8.53
C SER A 47 -29.29 4.58 9.31
N ASN A 48 -28.61 5.18 10.28
CA ASN A 48 -27.67 4.49 11.18
C ASN A 48 -26.61 3.68 10.40
N VAL A 49 -26.01 4.30 9.39
CA VAL A 49 -25.14 3.63 8.43
C VAL A 49 -23.76 3.41 9.06
N PRO A 50 -23.28 2.17 9.19
CA PRO A 50 -21.99 1.89 9.78
C PRO A 50 -20.91 2.16 8.74
N VAL A 51 -19.85 2.84 9.16
CA VAL A 51 -18.69 3.11 8.32
C VAL A 51 -17.42 2.79 9.10
N THR A 52 -16.44 2.19 8.40
CA THR A 52 -15.09 1.97 8.91
C THR A 52 -14.11 2.40 7.84
N PHE A 53 -13.11 3.21 8.20
CA PHE A 53 -12.14 3.77 7.26
C PHE A 53 -10.79 4.01 7.94
N GLY A 54 -9.71 4.04 7.16
CA GLY A 54 -8.41 4.45 7.67
C GLY A 54 -8.29 5.98 7.65
N GLN A 55 -7.63 6.55 8.65
CA GLN A 55 -7.40 7.99 8.75
C GLN A 55 -5.95 8.27 9.17
N PRO A 56 -5.11 8.78 8.25
CA PRO A 56 -3.82 9.34 8.62
C PRO A 56 -3.97 10.63 9.43
N PHE A 57 -3.00 10.96 10.28
CA PHE A 57 -2.98 12.17 11.10
C PHE A 57 -1.66 12.94 10.96
N LYS A 58 -1.70 14.27 10.94
CA LYS A 58 -0.45 15.05 11.02
C LYS A 58 0.17 14.84 12.41
N LEU A 59 1.47 15.11 12.51
CA LEU A 59 2.18 15.02 13.77
C LEU A 59 1.53 15.97 14.81
N THR A 60 1.37 15.51 16.06
CA THR A 60 0.76 16.25 17.20
C THR A 60 -0.75 16.49 17.14
N GLU A 61 -1.47 16.04 16.11
CA GLU A 61 -2.91 16.33 16.01
C GLU A 61 -3.83 15.35 16.74
N PHE A 62 -3.32 14.19 17.16
CA PHE A 62 -4.13 13.24 17.92
C PHE A 62 -3.23 12.37 18.80
N ASP A 63 -3.38 12.50 20.13
CA ASP A 63 -2.74 11.63 21.10
C ASP A 63 -3.76 10.62 21.67
N PRO A 64 -3.80 9.38 21.19
CA PRO A 64 -4.77 8.37 21.64
C PRO A 64 -4.59 7.98 23.12
N SER A 65 -3.47 8.36 23.76
CA SER A 65 -3.26 8.12 25.18
C SER A 65 -4.05 9.10 26.07
N THR A 66 -4.29 10.32 25.60
CA THR A 66 -4.89 11.43 26.37
C THR A 66 -6.14 12.05 25.73
N GLU A 67 -6.42 11.75 24.47
CA GLU A 67 -7.56 12.29 23.71
C GLU A 67 -8.52 11.19 23.22
N SER A 68 -9.69 11.61 22.76
CA SER A 68 -10.64 10.79 22.00
C SER A 68 -11.15 11.55 20.78
N LEU A 69 -11.70 10.82 19.81
CA LEU A 69 -12.22 11.40 18.57
C LEU A 69 -13.73 11.57 18.61
N TYR A 70 -14.19 12.67 18.00
CA TYR A 70 -15.60 13.04 17.88
C TYR A 70 -15.93 13.39 16.44
N GLY A 71 -17.07 12.92 15.96
CA GLY A 71 -17.63 13.27 14.67
C GLY A 71 -18.65 14.38 14.85
N LEU A 72 -18.71 15.34 13.92
CA LEU A 72 -19.82 16.29 13.85
C LEU A 72 -20.51 16.16 12.49
N VAL A 73 -21.80 15.79 12.51
CA VAL A 73 -22.64 15.61 11.33
C VAL A 73 -23.89 16.46 11.50
N ASP A 74 -24.10 17.44 10.60
CA ASP A 74 -25.23 18.37 10.67
C ASP A 74 -25.40 19.04 12.06
N GLY A 75 -24.29 19.35 12.74
CA GLY A 75 -24.28 19.94 14.09
C GLY A 75 -24.53 18.95 15.24
N SER A 76 -24.77 17.67 14.95
CA SER A 76 -24.93 16.60 15.95
C SER A 76 -23.62 15.84 16.15
N VAL A 77 -23.27 15.56 17.40
CA VAL A 77 -22.08 14.78 17.74
C VAL A 77 -22.33 13.30 17.46
N VAL A 78 -21.41 12.67 16.73
CA VAL A 78 -21.34 11.23 16.46
C VAL A 78 -20.13 10.67 17.21
N PRO A 79 -20.29 9.68 18.10
CA PRO A 79 -19.15 9.07 18.76
C PRO A 79 -18.30 8.32 17.72
N LEU A 80 -16.99 8.56 17.76
CA LEU A 80 -16.03 7.85 16.92
C LEU A 80 -15.31 6.81 17.77
N GLN A 81 -15.25 5.58 17.25
CA GLN A 81 -14.34 4.55 17.72
C GLN A 81 -13.05 4.64 16.91
N PHE A 82 -11.90 4.38 17.52
CA PHE A 82 -10.63 4.23 16.83
C PHE A 82 -9.85 3.03 17.36
N ASP A 83 -9.20 2.32 16.45
CA ASP A 83 -8.41 1.11 16.70
C ASP A 83 -7.22 1.03 15.73
N ALA A 84 -6.45 -0.07 15.79
CA ALA A 84 -5.37 -0.37 14.86
C ALA A 84 -4.41 0.83 14.67
N VAL A 85 -4.04 1.45 15.79
CA VAL A 85 -3.28 2.69 15.80
C VAL A 85 -1.81 2.40 15.49
N ALA A 86 -1.25 3.14 14.54
CA ALA A 86 0.19 3.25 14.32
C ALA A 86 0.64 4.65 14.73
N SER A 87 1.60 4.76 15.65
CA SER A 87 2.09 6.05 16.14
C SER A 87 3.19 6.63 15.25
N HIS A 88 3.35 7.96 15.31
CA HIS A 88 4.51 8.65 14.73
C HIS A 88 5.80 8.11 15.34
N LYS A 89 6.90 8.09 14.58
CA LYS A 89 8.17 7.52 15.06
C LYS A 89 8.71 8.28 16.30
N SER A 90 8.47 9.58 16.36
CA SER A 90 9.00 10.49 17.37
C SER A 90 8.09 10.71 18.59
N SER A 91 6.88 10.14 18.62
CA SER A 91 5.92 10.40 19.71
C SER A 91 4.83 9.32 19.81
N THR A 92 4.02 9.37 20.86
CA THR A 92 2.82 8.53 21.02
C THR A 92 1.62 9.02 20.22
N ASN A 93 1.73 10.16 19.53
CA ASN A 93 0.66 10.67 18.66
C ASN A 93 0.38 9.67 17.54
N ALA A 94 -0.90 9.48 17.23
CA ALA A 94 -1.33 8.66 16.12
C ALA A 94 -0.81 9.24 14.80
N ARG A 95 -0.25 8.37 13.95
CA ARG A 95 0.06 8.62 12.54
C ARG A 95 -1.01 8.07 11.62
N LEU A 96 -1.61 6.95 12.02
CA LEU A 96 -2.74 6.30 11.36
C LEU A 96 -3.61 5.64 12.43
N ALA A 97 -4.93 5.70 12.26
CA ALA A 97 -5.87 4.85 12.98
C ALA A 97 -6.97 4.37 12.03
N VAL A 98 -7.60 3.26 12.38
CA VAL A 98 -8.85 2.83 11.75
C VAL A 98 -10.00 3.38 12.59
N ILE A 99 -10.86 4.18 11.97
CA ILE A 99 -12.01 4.84 12.62
C ILE A 99 -13.29 4.14 12.21
N SER A 100 -14.15 3.86 13.19
CA SER A 100 -15.52 3.39 12.96
C SER A 100 -16.54 4.40 13.50
N ALA A 101 -17.59 4.66 12.71
CA ALA A 101 -18.67 5.58 13.05
C ALA A 101 -20.03 5.05 12.59
N GLN A 102 -21.10 5.60 13.14
CA GLN A 102 -22.47 5.36 12.70
C GLN A 102 -23.08 6.67 12.20
N ILE A 103 -23.26 6.79 10.88
CA ILE A 103 -23.80 7.98 10.24
C ILE A 103 -25.33 7.99 10.41
N PRO A 104 -25.93 9.02 11.06
CA PRO A 104 -27.35 8.98 11.42
C PRO A 104 -28.29 8.82 10.21
N ALA A 105 -28.02 9.55 9.14
CA ALA A 105 -28.79 9.49 7.90
C ALA A 105 -27.90 9.78 6.68
N LEU A 106 -28.13 9.01 5.62
CA LEU A 106 -27.47 9.17 4.34
C LEU A 106 -28.50 9.03 3.21
N ALA A 107 -28.62 10.06 2.38
CA ALA A 107 -29.59 10.07 1.29
C ALA A 107 -29.20 9.10 0.17
N ALA A 108 -30.21 8.64 -0.59
CA ALA A 108 -30.01 7.85 -1.80
C ALA A 108 -29.05 8.58 -2.76
N ASN A 109 -27.98 7.91 -3.21
CA ASN A 109 -26.92 8.47 -4.06
C ASN A 109 -26.31 9.79 -3.52
N GLY A 110 -26.53 10.08 -2.24
CA GLY A 110 -26.18 11.34 -1.61
C GLY A 110 -24.79 11.33 -1.00
N THR A 111 -24.38 12.50 -0.51
CA THR A 111 -23.17 12.63 0.30
C THR A 111 -23.50 13.18 1.68
N LYS A 112 -22.67 12.85 2.66
CA LYS A 112 -22.74 13.39 4.03
C LYS A 112 -21.34 13.66 4.54
N ALA A 113 -21.05 14.92 4.86
CA ALA A 113 -19.78 15.29 5.47
C ALA A 113 -19.83 15.07 6.99
N MET A 114 -18.69 14.68 7.54
CA MET A 114 -18.44 14.58 8.97
C MET A 114 -17.14 15.29 9.29
N GLN A 115 -17.18 16.27 10.19
CA GLN A 115 -15.95 16.83 10.75
C GLN A 115 -15.40 15.87 11.80
N ILE A 116 -14.08 15.72 11.85
CA ILE A 116 -13.38 14.93 12.85
C ILE A 116 -12.68 15.89 13.81
N TRP A 117 -12.96 15.72 15.10
CA TRP A 117 -12.44 16.53 16.20
C TRP A 117 -11.71 15.65 17.21
N ALA A 118 -10.72 16.20 17.90
CA ALA A 118 -10.14 15.61 19.11
C ALA A 118 -10.49 16.47 20.33
N GLY A 119 -10.55 15.82 21.48
CA GLY A 119 -10.74 16.46 22.78
C GLY A 119 -10.43 15.49 23.92
N ASP A 120 -10.77 15.89 25.14
CA ASP A 120 -10.52 15.11 26.35
C ASP A 120 -10.94 13.65 26.18
N LYS A 121 -10.06 12.74 26.63
CA LYS A 121 -10.34 11.31 26.59
C LYS A 121 -11.58 10.99 27.39
N PHE A 122 -12.49 10.26 26.76
CA PHE A 122 -13.64 9.69 27.43
C PHE A 122 -13.57 8.17 27.38
N THR A 123 -14.17 7.54 28.38
CA THR A 123 -14.30 6.09 28.41
C THR A 123 -15.37 5.69 27.39
N GLN A 124 -14.94 5.07 26.29
CA GLN A 124 -15.86 4.49 25.32
C GLN A 124 -16.64 3.35 26.00
N PRO A 125 -17.98 3.31 25.88
CA PRO A 125 -18.75 2.21 26.42
C PRO A 125 -18.38 0.90 25.74
N SER A 126 -18.50 -0.22 26.47
CA SER A 126 -18.40 -1.55 25.85
C SER A 126 -19.60 -1.77 24.93
N GLY A 127 -19.35 -1.98 23.63
CA GLY A 127 -20.40 -2.40 22.71
C GLY A 127 -20.86 -3.83 23.02
N SER A 128 -22.18 -4.05 23.03
CA SER A 128 -22.79 -5.38 22.99
C SER A 128 -23.13 -5.69 21.54
N PHE A 129 -22.67 -6.84 21.05
CA PHE A 129 -22.81 -7.23 19.64
C PHE A 129 -23.55 -8.55 19.57
N ASN A 130 -24.59 -8.58 18.73
CA ASN A 130 -25.29 -9.83 18.45
C ASN A 130 -24.48 -10.65 17.42
N THR A 131 -23.88 -11.74 17.87
CA THR A 131 -23.20 -12.72 17.01
C THR A 131 -24.10 -13.91 16.69
N ASP A 132 -25.31 -13.95 17.23
CA ASP A 132 -26.29 -14.98 16.95
C ASP A 132 -26.78 -14.83 15.52
N GLY A 133 -26.79 -15.94 14.79
CA GLY A 133 -27.12 -15.95 13.37
C GLY A 133 -25.96 -15.70 12.42
N TRP A 134 -24.74 -15.41 12.88
CA TRP A 134 -23.55 -15.50 12.00
C TRP A 134 -23.00 -16.92 11.99
N ASP A 135 -23.34 -17.72 10.98
CA ASP A 135 -22.92 -19.12 10.89
C ASP A 135 -22.57 -19.51 9.45
N PRO A 136 -21.61 -18.84 8.80
CA PRO A 136 -21.26 -19.22 7.44
C PRO A 136 -20.62 -20.61 7.42
N VAL A 137 -21.06 -21.44 6.48
CA VAL A 137 -20.43 -22.73 6.15
C VAL A 137 -19.94 -22.64 4.72
N VAL A 138 -18.62 -22.78 4.53
CA VAL A 138 -17.97 -22.68 3.23
C VAL A 138 -17.57 -24.07 2.77
N VAL A 139 -18.01 -24.46 1.58
CA VAL A 139 -17.66 -25.73 0.95
C VAL A 139 -16.85 -25.47 -0.30
N ALA A 140 -15.62 -25.98 -0.35
CA ALA A 140 -14.78 -26.05 -1.53
C ALA A 140 -14.87 -27.48 -2.12
N THR A 141 -15.31 -27.61 -3.37
CA THR A 141 -15.40 -28.92 -4.03
C THR A 141 -14.15 -29.18 -4.88
N ILE A 142 -13.24 -30.01 -4.38
CA ILE A 142 -11.96 -30.34 -5.02
C ILE A 142 -12.00 -31.80 -5.47
N GLY A 143 -11.87 -32.06 -6.77
CA GLY A 143 -11.89 -33.42 -7.31
C GLY A 143 -13.17 -34.21 -6.97
N GLY A 144 -14.31 -33.53 -6.84
CA GLY A 144 -15.59 -34.12 -6.42
C GLY A 144 -15.75 -34.32 -4.91
N VAL A 145 -14.71 -34.06 -4.11
CA VAL A 145 -14.78 -34.14 -2.63
C VAL A 145 -15.20 -32.79 -2.07
N ALA A 146 -16.20 -32.79 -1.19
CA ALA A 146 -16.64 -31.61 -0.45
C ALA A 146 -15.74 -31.37 0.77
N TRP A 147 -14.93 -30.32 0.71
CA TRP A 147 -14.12 -29.86 1.83
C TRP A 147 -14.82 -28.69 2.51
N THR A 148 -15.07 -28.79 3.81
CA THR A 148 -15.91 -27.84 4.57
C THR A 148 -15.09 -27.04 5.57
N ALA A 149 -15.27 -25.72 5.60
CA ALA A 149 -14.75 -24.80 6.59
C ALA A 149 -15.91 -24.10 7.31
N ALA A 150 -15.94 -24.19 8.64
CA ALA A 150 -17.00 -23.63 9.50
C ALA A 150 -16.38 -22.78 10.63
N PRO A 151 -16.22 -21.45 10.46
CA PRO A 151 -15.51 -20.57 11.39
C PRO A 151 -16.26 -20.27 12.69
N ARG A 152 -17.58 -20.52 12.79
CA ARG A 152 -18.40 -20.11 13.95
C ARG A 152 -17.86 -20.63 15.29
N ALA A 153 -17.48 -21.89 15.37
CA ALA A 153 -16.98 -22.47 16.63
C ALA A 153 -15.71 -21.76 17.12
N GLN A 154 -14.78 -21.43 16.22
CA GLN A 154 -13.57 -20.71 16.56
C GLN A 154 -13.88 -19.26 16.96
N LEU A 155 -14.81 -18.58 16.26
CA LEU A 155 -15.26 -17.24 16.66
C LEU A 155 -15.82 -17.23 18.09
N LEU A 156 -16.71 -18.17 18.43
CA LEU A 156 -17.29 -18.25 19.77
C LEU A 156 -16.23 -18.50 20.85
N ALA A 157 -15.23 -19.34 20.55
CA ALA A 157 -14.10 -19.55 21.45
C ALA A 157 -13.26 -18.28 21.63
N GLN A 158 -13.00 -17.53 20.56
CA GLN A 158 -12.27 -16.25 20.60
C GLN A 158 -13.03 -15.18 21.40
N ILE A 159 -14.35 -15.08 21.23
CA ILE A 159 -15.21 -14.19 22.01
C ILE A 159 -15.13 -14.54 23.49
N ALA A 160 -15.29 -15.82 23.85
CA ALA A 160 -15.24 -16.26 25.24
C ALA A 160 -13.87 -16.01 25.90
N ALA A 161 -12.79 -16.12 25.13
CA ALA A 161 -11.42 -15.90 25.60
C ALA A 161 -10.95 -14.43 25.47
N ASN A 162 -11.74 -13.54 24.87
CA ASN A 162 -11.35 -12.18 24.51
C ASN A 162 -10.05 -12.13 23.69
N THR A 163 -9.94 -12.97 22.65
CA THR A 163 -8.77 -13.07 21.77
C THR A 163 -9.15 -12.86 20.30
N GLY A 164 -8.16 -12.60 19.44
CA GLY A 164 -8.38 -12.48 17.99
C GLY A 164 -9.15 -11.22 17.56
N ILE A 165 -9.29 -10.24 18.45
CA ILE A 165 -9.98 -8.97 18.20
C ILE A 165 -9.03 -7.99 17.52
N ARG A 166 -9.47 -7.37 16.42
CA ARG A 166 -8.73 -6.30 15.72
C ARG A 166 -9.29 -4.91 15.99
N LEU A 167 -10.61 -4.77 15.86
CA LEU A 167 -11.35 -3.55 16.22
C LEU A 167 -12.17 -3.85 17.48
N ASN A 168 -12.04 -3.03 18.51
CA ASN A 168 -12.64 -3.29 19.81
C ASN A 168 -13.27 -2.03 20.41
N GLY A 169 -14.52 -1.75 20.03
CA GLY A 169 -15.20 -0.62 20.63
C GLY A 169 -16.71 -0.67 20.51
N PRO A 170 -17.37 0.47 20.71
CA PRO A 170 -18.82 0.59 20.78
C PRO A 170 -19.54 0.49 19.44
N VAL A 171 -18.89 0.89 18.35
CA VAL A 171 -19.49 0.98 17.01
C VAL A 171 -19.25 -0.29 16.21
N ALA A 172 -18.04 -0.85 16.32
CA ALA A 172 -17.57 -1.99 15.57
C ALA A 172 -16.78 -2.94 16.47
N LYS A 173 -16.97 -4.25 16.26
CA LYS A 173 -16.10 -5.27 16.82
C LYS A 173 -15.72 -6.26 15.74
N GLU A 174 -14.43 -6.31 15.44
CA GLU A 174 -13.89 -7.14 14.35
C GLU A 174 -13.01 -8.25 14.90
N PHE A 175 -13.25 -9.47 14.42
CA PHE A 175 -12.47 -10.66 14.74
C PHE A 175 -11.82 -11.21 13.48
N ARG A 176 -10.66 -11.84 13.67
CA ARG A 176 -10.03 -12.67 12.65
C ARG A 176 -10.05 -14.14 13.05
N VAL A 177 -10.66 -14.96 12.19
CA VAL A 177 -10.80 -16.41 12.34
C VAL A 177 -9.97 -17.12 11.27
N SER A 178 -9.43 -18.31 11.57
CA SER A 178 -8.56 -19.05 10.66
C SER A 178 -8.75 -20.55 10.81
N VAL A 179 -9.60 -21.14 9.95
CA VAL A 179 -10.00 -22.55 10.01
C VAL A 179 -9.49 -23.35 8.82
N PRO A 180 -9.13 -24.63 9.02
CA PRO A 180 -8.84 -25.53 7.91
C PRO A 180 -10.13 -25.89 7.16
N PHE A 181 -9.98 -26.25 5.89
CA PHE A 181 -11.00 -27.00 5.16
C PHE A 181 -10.89 -28.48 5.52
N LYS A 182 -12.00 -29.14 5.86
CA LYS A 182 -12.02 -30.53 6.32
C LYS A 182 -12.79 -31.44 5.35
N ASN A 183 -12.26 -32.62 5.05
CA ASN A 183 -12.97 -33.62 4.25
C ASN A 183 -14.05 -34.35 5.09
N PRO A 184 -14.87 -35.24 4.48
CA PRO A 184 -15.88 -36.00 5.23
C PRO A 184 -15.32 -36.93 6.32
N SER A 185 -14.03 -37.28 6.27
CA SER A 185 -13.32 -38.02 7.32
C SER A 185 -12.71 -37.12 8.40
N ASN A 186 -13.06 -35.83 8.42
CA ASN A 186 -12.59 -34.81 9.36
C ASN A 186 -11.08 -34.49 9.30
N ALA A 187 -10.40 -34.89 8.23
CA ALA A 187 -8.99 -34.55 8.00
C ALA A 187 -8.88 -33.17 7.33
N ASP A 188 -7.87 -32.41 7.75
CA ASP A 188 -7.59 -31.07 7.22
C ASP A 188 -7.01 -31.14 5.81
N HIS A 189 -7.39 -30.19 4.96
CA HIS A 189 -6.77 -30.00 3.66
C HIS A 189 -5.35 -29.48 3.85
N ALA A 190 -4.38 -30.10 3.21
CA ALA A 190 -2.96 -29.80 3.44
C ALA A 190 -2.57 -28.36 3.09
N HIS A 191 -3.23 -27.75 2.10
CA HIS A 191 -2.87 -26.43 1.56
C HIS A 191 -3.93 -25.35 1.75
N LEU A 192 -5.14 -25.57 1.22
CA LEU A 192 -6.24 -24.62 1.29
C LEU A 192 -6.68 -24.33 2.73
N ARG A 193 -6.66 -23.05 3.11
CA ARG A 193 -7.16 -22.53 4.39
C ARG A 193 -8.15 -21.39 4.16
N LEU A 194 -9.09 -21.24 5.09
CA LEU A 194 -10.01 -20.10 5.13
C LEU A 194 -9.62 -19.18 6.30
N HIS A 195 -9.29 -17.93 5.97
CA HIS A 195 -9.25 -16.83 6.92
C HIS A 195 -10.52 -16.01 6.78
N VAL A 196 -11.10 -15.56 7.89
CA VAL A 196 -12.31 -14.75 7.88
C VAL A 196 -12.13 -13.55 8.78
N ASP A 197 -12.17 -12.36 8.19
CA ASP A 197 -12.25 -11.10 8.93
C ASP A 197 -13.74 -10.74 9.02
N VAL A 198 -14.32 -10.78 10.23
CA VAL A 198 -15.74 -10.53 10.49
C VAL A 198 -15.91 -9.34 11.43
N CYS A 199 -16.62 -8.31 10.96
CA CYS A 199 -16.91 -7.10 11.72
C CYS A 199 -18.41 -7.00 12.03
N PHE A 200 -18.74 -7.03 13.32
CA PHE A 200 -20.09 -6.78 13.83
C PHE A 200 -20.26 -5.30 14.15
N TYR A 201 -21.29 -4.68 13.60
CA TYR A 201 -21.61 -3.27 13.85
C TYR A 201 -22.75 -3.11 14.85
N ALA A 202 -22.75 -1.99 15.58
CA ALA A 202 -23.75 -1.67 16.61
C ALA A 202 -25.20 -1.60 16.08
N ASN A 203 -25.37 -1.34 14.78
CA ASN A 203 -26.69 -1.33 14.13
C ASN A 203 -27.16 -2.74 13.69
N GLY A 204 -26.41 -3.80 14.01
CA GLY A 204 -26.68 -5.18 13.62
C GLY A 204 -26.21 -5.57 12.22
N SER A 205 -25.62 -4.66 11.44
CA SER A 205 -24.98 -5.00 10.16
C SER A 205 -23.71 -5.81 10.42
N ILE A 206 -23.39 -6.72 9.50
CA ILE A 206 -22.17 -7.53 9.58
C ILE A 206 -21.43 -7.44 8.26
N TYR A 207 -20.15 -7.07 8.33
CA TYR A 207 -19.22 -7.21 7.23
C TYR A 207 -18.42 -8.51 7.41
N THR A 208 -18.25 -9.27 6.35
CA THR A 208 -17.42 -10.49 6.38
C THR A 208 -16.57 -10.55 5.12
N ASP A 209 -15.26 -10.71 5.30
CA ASP A 209 -14.30 -10.97 4.23
C ASP A 209 -13.81 -12.42 4.33
N PHE A 210 -14.21 -13.24 3.37
CA PHE A 210 -13.76 -14.62 3.23
C PHE A 210 -12.49 -14.69 2.39
N ILE A 211 -11.37 -15.00 3.02
CA ILE A 211 -10.06 -15.04 2.38
C ILE A 211 -9.59 -16.48 2.24
N PHE A 212 -9.44 -16.92 1.00
CA PHE A 212 -9.00 -18.25 0.64
C PHE A 212 -7.51 -18.22 0.35
N GLU A 213 -6.74 -19.02 1.10
CA GLU A 213 -5.28 -19.02 1.02
C GLU A 213 -4.76 -20.41 0.66
N ASN A 214 -3.81 -20.44 -0.27
CA ASN A 214 -3.03 -21.62 -0.65
C ASN A 214 -1.54 -21.26 -0.53
N GLY A 215 -1.05 -20.95 0.67
CA GLY A 215 0.19 -20.16 0.83
C GLY A 215 1.14 -20.61 1.93
N TRP A 216 1.15 -21.89 2.32
CA TRP A 216 2.10 -22.35 3.35
C TRP A 216 3.54 -22.33 2.89
N LEU A 217 4.43 -21.81 3.74
CA LEU A 217 5.86 -21.70 3.48
C LEU A 217 6.55 -23.07 3.31
N LEU A 218 6.34 -24.01 4.25
CA LEU A 218 7.09 -25.28 4.28
C LEU A 218 6.22 -26.53 4.06
N GLN A 219 4.97 -26.35 3.63
CA GLN A 219 4.08 -27.50 3.40
C GLN A 219 4.57 -28.27 2.17
N ALA A 220 4.84 -29.56 2.32
CA ALA A 220 5.28 -30.40 1.23
C ALA A 220 4.25 -30.46 0.10
N SER A 221 4.73 -30.60 -1.14
CA SER A 221 3.93 -30.75 -2.36
C SER A 221 2.93 -29.62 -2.64
N PRO A 222 3.35 -28.33 -2.60
CA PRO A 222 2.46 -27.23 -2.97
C PRO A 222 1.94 -27.40 -4.40
N ALA A 223 0.65 -27.19 -4.59
CA ALA A 223 -0.03 -27.46 -5.85
C ALA A 223 -1.13 -26.43 -6.13
N ASP A 224 -1.38 -26.22 -7.42
CA ASP A 224 -2.56 -25.51 -7.88
C ASP A 224 -3.82 -26.35 -7.57
N LEU A 225 -4.88 -25.67 -7.12
CA LEU A 225 -6.13 -26.32 -6.71
C LEU A 225 -7.26 -25.86 -7.61
N THR A 226 -7.90 -26.81 -8.30
CA THR A 226 -9.12 -26.52 -9.08
C THR A 226 -10.36 -26.88 -8.29
N TYR A 227 -11.19 -25.88 -7.99
CA TYR A 227 -12.41 -26.06 -7.20
C TYR A 227 -13.46 -24.98 -7.44
N SER A 228 -14.70 -25.32 -7.11
CA SER A 228 -15.80 -24.37 -6.91
C SER A 228 -16.04 -24.11 -5.43
N VAL A 229 -16.70 -23.00 -5.10
CA VAL A 229 -17.10 -22.66 -3.73
C VAL A 229 -18.60 -22.46 -3.64
N SER A 230 -19.21 -22.98 -2.58
CA SER A 230 -20.49 -22.52 -2.07
C SER A 230 -20.35 -22.06 -0.63
N CYS A 231 -21.02 -20.97 -0.28
CA CYS A 231 -21.13 -20.48 1.08
C CYS A 231 -22.61 -20.39 1.46
N THR A 232 -23.00 -20.99 2.58
CA THR A 232 -24.38 -20.99 3.08
C THR A 232 -24.44 -20.51 4.53
N GLN A 233 -25.60 -20.00 4.93
CA GLN A 233 -25.93 -19.73 6.32
C GLN A 233 -26.31 -21.05 7.02
N GLY A 234 -25.41 -21.59 7.83
CA GLY A 234 -25.50 -22.94 8.39
C GLY A 234 -25.30 -24.02 7.31
N ALA A 235 -25.22 -25.28 7.74
CA ALA A 235 -25.11 -26.40 6.82
C ALA A 235 -26.43 -26.59 6.05
N GLY A 236 -26.42 -26.30 4.74
CA GLY A 236 -27.59 -26.44 3.87
C GLY A 236 -28.66 -25.36 4.02
N GLY A 237 -28.37 -24.25 4.70
CA GLY A 237 -29.27 -23.09 4.73
C GLY A 237 -29.14 -22.20 3.50
N SER A 238 -29.60 -20.97 3.62
CA SER A 238 -29.65 -20.01 2.50
C SER A 238 -28.25 -19.73 1.93
N ALA A 239 -28.15 -19.67 0.60
CA ALA A 239 -26.90 -19.31 -0.06
C ALA A 239 -26.49 -17.88 0.30
N ILE A 240 -25.23 -17.71 0.70
CA ILE A 240 -24.57 -16.41 0.87
C ILE A 240 -23.92 -16.01 -0.45
N PHE A 241 -23.05 -16.87 -1.01
CA PHE A 241 -22.46 -16.69 -2.33
C PHE A 241 -22.03 -18.03 -2.93
N THR A 242 -21.77 -18.03 -4.24
CA THR A 242 -21.14 -19.15 -4.95
C THR A 242 -20.04 -18.66 -5.88
N GLN A 243 -18.99 -19.46 -6.07
CA GLN A 243 -17.94 -19.25 -7.05
C GLN A 243 -17.85 -20.49 -7.95
N ALA A 244 -17.99 -20.28 -9.26
CA ALA A 244 -17.81 -21.34 -10.24
C ALA A 244 -16.37 -21.87 -10.22
N SER A 245 -16.17 -23.11 -10.70
CA SER A 245 -14.86 -23.75 -10.69
C SER A 245 -13.78 -22.93 -11.39
N PHE A 246 -12.63 -22.77 -10.72
CA PHE A 246 -11.44 -22.07 -11.23
C PHE A 246 -10.19 -22.71 -10.63
N THR A 247 -9.02 -22.37 -11.17
CA THR A 247 -7.73 -22.86 -10.65
C THR A 247 -7.09 -21.80 -9.75
N HIS A 248 -7.10 -22.06 -8.44
CA HIS A 248 -6.38 -21.29 -7.42
C HIS A 248 -4.93 -21.73 -7.38
N ARG A 249 -4.04 -20.83 -7.81
CA ARG A 249 -2.60 -21.10 -7.87
C ARG A 249 -2.00 -21.29 -6.48
N HIS A 250 -0.94 -22.08 -6.39
CA HIS A 250 -0.18 -22.16 -5.15
C HIS A 250 0.52 -20.83 -4.84
N HIS A 251 0.78 -20.61 -3.56
CA HIS A 251 1.34 -19.38 -3.00
C HIS A 251 0.55 -18.11 -3.38
N ALA A 252 -0.76 -18.25 -3.61
CA ALA A 252 -1.67 -17.16 -3.96
C ALA A 252 -2.89 -17.11 -3.04
N ARG A 253 -3.61 -15.99 -3.06
CA ARG A 253 -4.83 -15.74 -2.30
C ARG A 253 -5.91 -15.13 -3.20
N TRP A 254 -7.15 -15.25 -2.75
CA TRP A 254 -8.25 -14.42 -3.24
C TRP A 254 -9.25 -14.26 -2.09
N HIS A 255 -10.12 -13.26 -2.21
CA HIS A 255 -11.09 -12.97 -1.16
C HIS A 255 -12.47 -12.64 -1.71
N LYS A 256 -13.47 -12.70 -0.83
CA LYS A 256 -14.86 -12.38 -1.12
C LYS A 256 -15.47 -11.63 0.05
N GLU A 257 -15.73 -10.36 -0.17
CA GLU A 257 -16.47 -9.51 0.76
C GLU A 257 -17.98 -9.71 0.61
N VAL A 258 -18.67 -9.77 1.74
CA VAL A 258 -20.14 -9.78 1.83
C VAL A 258 -20.62 -8.97 3.02
N TRP A 259 -21.84 -8.45 2.89
CA TRP A 259 -22.51 -7.67 3.92
C TRP A 259 -23.89 -8.25 4.24
N SER A 260 -24.24 -8.25 5.52
CA SER A 260 -25.64 -8.18 5.95
C SER A 260 -25.95 -6.73 6.31
N GLY A 261 -26.84 -6.07 5.56
CA GLY A 261 -27.26 -4.69 5.81
C GLY A 261 -26.58 -3.62 4.94
N ALA A 262 -26.59 -2.38 5.44
CA ALA A 262 -26.48 -1.15 4.64
C ALA A 262 -25.05 -0.70 4.26
N GLY A 263 -24.01 -1.20 4.93
CA GLY A 263 -22.65 -0.62 4.88
C GLY A 263 -21.88 -0.82 3.57
N GLU A 264 -22.21 -1.84 2.75
CA GLU A 264 -21.54 -2.10 1.46
C GLU A 264 -21.58 -0.90 0.50
N GLN A 265 -22.62 -0.09 0.64
CA GLN A 265 -23.00 0.96 -0.31
C GLN A 265 -22.43 2.33 0.07
N VAL A 266 -21.45 2.41 0.98
CA VAL A 266 -20.85 3.68 1.38
C VAL A 266 -19.37 3.76 0.98
N ARG A 267 -18.95 4.94 0.54
CA ARG A 267 -17.56 5.25 0.17
C ARG A 267 -17.04 6.40 1.02
N PRO A 268 -15.92 6.22 1.76
CA PRO A 268 -15.22 7.33 2.39
C PRO A 268 -14.48 8.16 1.33
N LEU A 269 -14.66 9.47 1.36
CA LEU A 269 -13.94 10.45 0.55
C LEU A 269 -13.14 11.35 1.50
N HIS A 270 -11.83 11.21 1.49
CA HIS A 270 -10.94 11.92 2.40
C HIS A 270 -10.73 13.38 1.96
N ASN A 271 -10.55 14.28 2.93
CA ASN A 271 -10.02 15.60 2.64
C ASN A 271 -8.62 15.48 2.02
N LYS A 272 -8.52 15.75 0.72
CA LYS A 272 -7.29 15.56 -0.06
C LYS A 272 -6.11 16.38 0.48
N ALA A 273 -6.37 17.62 0.89
CA ALA A 273 -5.32 18.53 1.37
C ALA A 273 -4.75 18.02 2.68
N TYR A 274 -5.63 17.66 3.61
CA TYR A 274 -5.23 17.09 4.89
C TYR A 274 -4.52 15.74 4.73
N PHE A 275 -5.02 14.85 3.86
CA PHE A 275 -4.40 13.53 3.61
C PHE A 275 -2.96 13.67 3.10
N LEU A 276 -2.71 14.62 2.19
CA LEU A 276 -1.36 14.87 1.69
C LEU A 276 -0.49 15.61 2.73
N ASP A 277 -1.05 16.55 3.49
CA ASP A 277 -0.36 17.26 4.58
C ASP A 277 0.05 16.35 5.74
N SER A 278 -0.65 15.23 5.97
CA SER A 278 -0.28 14.23 6.99
C SER A 278 1.02 13.51 6.67
N LYS A 279 1.58 13.71 5.46
CA LYS A 279 2.80 13.05 4.96
C LYS A 279 2.68 11.53 4.87
N ALA A 280 1.46 11.00 4.87
CA ALA A 280 1.21 9.58 4.67
C ALA A 280 1.60 9.11 3.26
N THR A 281 1.76 10.03 2.31
CA THR A 281 2.36 9.78 1.01
C THR A 281 3.05 11.06 0.51
N TRP A 282 3.64 11.00 -0.67
CA TRP A 282 4.27 12.15 -1.33
C TRP A 282 3.27 13.30 -1.57
N ASN A 283 3.77 14.53 -1.63
CA ASN A 283 2.93 15.71 -1.86
C ASN A 283 2.55 15.86 -3.34
N TYR A 284 1.51 15.16 -3.77
CA TYR A 284 0.93 15.29 -5.11
C TYR A 284 0.29 16.67 -5.31
N ASN A 285 0.34 17.18 -6.54
CA ASN A 285 -0.21 18.48 -6.92
C ASN A 285 -1.73 18.55 -6.75
N ARG A 286 -2.20 19.25 -5.72
CA ARG A 286 -3.62 19.33 -5.33
C ARG A 286 -4.50 20.10 -6.30
N GLU A 287 -3.88 21.00 -7.07
CA GLU A 287 -4.55 21.78 -8.12
C GLU A 287 -4.81 20.94 -9.38
N ARG A 288 -4.30 19.71 -9.42
CA ARG A 288 -4.49 18.80 -10.54
C ARG A 288 -5.92 18.28 -10.61
N SER A 289 -6.59 18.63 -11.70
CA SER A 289 -7.81 17.94 -12.13
C SER A 289 -7.45 16.71 -12.97
N VAL A 290 -7.91 15.53 -12.55
CA VAL A 290 -7.74 14.29 -13.31
C VAL A 290 -8.74 14.28 -14.47
N ALA A 291 -8.26 14.00 -15.68
CA ALA A 291 -9.08 13.95 -16.87
C ALA A 291 -10.07 12.77 -16.82
N SER A 292 -11.34 13.02 -17.14
CA SER A 292 -12.36 11.96 -17.17
C SER A 292 -12.02 10.85 -18.17
N GLY A 293 -11.36 11.19 -19.29
CA GLY A 293 -10.88 10.20 -20.26
C GLY A 293 -9.86 9.24 -19.66
N ALA A 294 -8.92 9.73 -18.85
CA ALA A 294 -7.93 8.89 -18.18
C ALA A 294 -8.56 7.97 -17.12
N LEU A 295 -9.56 8.47 -16.39
CA LEU A 295 -10.35 7.65 -15.47
C LEU A 295 -11.12 6.53 -16.18
N THR A 296 -11.62 6.79 -17.40
CA THR A 296 -12.22 5.75 -18.25
C THR A 296 -11.17 4.74 -18.74
N THR A 297 -9.95 5.18 -19.07
CA THR A 297 -8.86 4.28 -19.49
C THR A 297 -8.51 3.27 -18.40
N ILE A 298 -8.28 3.70 -17.16
CA ILE A 298 -7.96 2.77 -16.07
C ILE A 298 -9.12 1.79 -15.78
N GLN A 299 -10.37 2.22 -15.96
CA GLN A 299 -11.55 1.38 -15.81
C GLN A 299 -11.64 0.32 -16.94
N ASN A 300 -11.30 0.69 -18.16
CA ASN A 300 -11.25 -0.23 -19.29
C ASN A 300 -10.13 -1.26 -19.11
N ASN A 301 -8.93 -0.82 -18.70
CA ASN A 301 -7.80 -1.71 -18.41
C ASN A 301 -8.16 -2.75 -17.35
N LEU A 302 -8.80 -2.31 -16.25
CA LEU A 302 -9.29 -3.20 -15.21
C LEU A 302 -10.30 -4.24 -15.76
N SER A 303 -11.19 -3.81 -16.65
CA SER A 303 -12.21 -4.67 -17.24
C SER A 303 -11.60 -5.74 -18.15
N MET A 304 -10.51 -5.42 -18.87
CA MET A 304 -9.84 -6.34 -19.78
C MET A 304 -9.15 -7.50 -19.05
N GLY A 305 -8.49 -7.25 -17.92
CA GLY A 305 -7.84 -8.32 -17.14
C GLY A 305 -8.76 -9.03 -16.14
N GLY A 306 -9.99 -8.53 -15.96
CA GLY A 306 -11.01 -9.12 -15.09
C GLY A 306 -10.75 -8.92 -13.59
N THR A 307 -11.79 -9.11 -12.79
CA THR A 307 -11.77 -8.85 -11.34
C THR A 307 -12.27 -10.02 -10.49
N GLY A 308 -12.43 -11.20 -11.09
CA GLY A 308 -12.81 -12.42 -10.38
C GLY A 308 -11.61 -13.10 -9.71
N PRO A 309 -11.83 -14.22 -9.00
CA PRO A 309 -10.73 -14.99 -8.42
C PRO A 309 -9.66 -15.32 -9.45
N MET A 310 -8.40 -15.10 -9.08
CA MET A 310 -7.22 -15.35 -9.92
C MET A 310 -7.13 -14.50 -11.20
N ALA A 311 -7.99 -13.50 -11.38
CA ALA A 311 -7.88 -12.50 -12.42
C ALA A 311 -6.80 -11.46 -12.07
N THR A 312 -6.22 -10.83 -13.08
CA THR A 312 -5.01 -9.98 -12.92
C THR A 312 -5.35 -8.50 -12.84
N GLY A 313 -6.62 -8.11 -13.01
CA GLY A 313 -7.02 -6.71 -13.06
C GLY A 313 -6.23 -5.95 -14.13
N GLY A 314 -5.83 -4.72 -13.84
CA GLY A 314 -4.96 -3.93 -14.70
C GLY A 314 -3.46 -4.17 -14.49
N LEU A 315 -3.05 -5.24 -13.77
CA LEU A 315 -1.64 -5.47 -13.44
C LEU A 315 -0.88 -6.18 -14.56
N THR A 316 0.37 -5.79 -14.78
CA THR A 316 1.28 -6.52 -15.66
C THR A 316 1.87 -7.72 -14.91
N THR A 317 1.61 -8.93 -15.41
CA THR A 317 2.04 -10.15 -14.72
C THR A 317 3.45 -10.61 -15.08
N ASP A 318 3.96 -10.23 -16.26
CA ASP A 318 5.38 -10.28 -16.59
C ASP A 318 6.09 -9.07 -15.98
N MET A 319 6.33 -9.13 -14.66
CA MET A 319 6.92 -7.99 -13.96
C MET A 319 8.32 -7.60 -14.46
N PRO A 320 9.27 -8.49 -14.82
CA PRO A 320 10.58 -8.05 -15.32
C PRO A 320 10.56 -7.43 -16.72
N GLY A 321 9.42 -7.49 -17.43
CA GLY A 321 9.25 -6.90 -18.75
C GLY A 321 9.61 -5.41 -18.80
N THR A 322 10.19 -4.99 -19.93
CA THR A 322 10.63 -3.60 -20.15
C THR A 322 9.45 -2.67 -20.42
N GLY A 323 9.54 -1.40 -19.98
CA GLY A 323 8.58 -0.35 -20.34
C GLY A 323 7.92 0.32 -19.13
N GLY A 324 7.39 1.52 -19.37
CA GLY A 324 6.57 2.25 -18.40
C GLY A 324 5.23 1.55 -18.18
N ARG A 325 4.75 1.58 -16.93
CA ARG A 325 3.52 0.91 -16.49
C ARG A 325 2.81 1.70 -15.41
N ASP A 326 1.50 1.54 -15.32
CA ASP A 326 0.62 2.27 -14.40
C ASP A 326 0.96 2.01 -12.92
N GLU A 327 1.50 0.84 -12.60
CA GLU A 327 1.92 0.41 -11.27
C GLU A 327 3.32 0.88 -10.85
N ILE A 328 4.18 1.27 -11.80
CA ILE A 328 5.57 1.68 -11.53
C ILE A 328 5.62 3.18 -11.28
N ALA A 329 5.62 3.53 -10.00
CA ALA A 329 5.75 4.89 -9.48
C ALA A 329 5.90 4.83 -7.95
N PRO A 330 6.10 5.98 -7.26
CA PRO A 330 6.04 6.02 -5.80
C PRO A 330 4.76 5.38 -5.24
N ILE A 331 3.61 5.72 -5.82
CA ILE A 331 2.35 4.94 -5.72
C ILE A 331 1.78 4.73 -7.13
N PRO A 332 1.00 3.67 -7.38
CA PRO A 332 0.38 3.42 -8.68
C PRO A 332 -0.49 4.59 -9.18
N LYS A 333 -0.60 4.72 -10.50
CA LYS A 333 -1.38 5.75 -11.21
C LYS A 333 -2.81 5.87 -10.69
N TRP A 334 -3.52 4.75 -10.54
CA TRP A 334 -4.88 4.75 -10.03
C TRP A 334 -4.99 5.24 -8.57
N CYS A 335 -3.96 5.02 -7.74
CA CYS A 335 -3.91 5.54 -6.38
C CYS A 335 -3.72 7.06 -6.38
N ALA A 336 -2.79 7.58 -7.20
CA ALA A 336 -2.60 9.03 -7.36
C ALA A 336 -3.87 9.70 -7.92
N MET A 337 -4.51 9.09 -8.92
CA MET A 337 -5.80 9.55 -9.45
C MET A 337 -6.89 9.57 -8.39
N TRP A 338 -6.99 8.53 -7.54
CA TRP A 338 -7.96 8.50 -6.45
C TRP A 338 -7.72 9.65 -5.46
N LEU A 339 -6.48 9.82 -4.98
CA LEU A 339 -6.14 10.90 -4.03
C LEU A 339 -6.52 12.29 -4.55
N LEU A 340 -6.35 12.53 -5.85
CA LEU A 340 -6.62 13.83 -6.47
C LEU A 340 -8.09 14.04 -6.85
N SER A 341 -8.81 12.99 -7.25
CA SER A 341 -10.18 13.10 -7.79
C SER A 341 -11.29 12.65 -6.85
N GLN A 342 -11.03 11.68 -5.97
CA GLN A 342 -12.05 10.94 -5.20
C GLN A 342 -13.18 10.38 -6.12
N ASP A 343 -12.83 10.02 -7.36
CA ASP A 343 -13.72 9.46 -8.40
C ASP A 343 -13.87 7.94 -8.26
N GLU A 344 -15.11 7.44 -8.37
CA GLU A 344 -15.44 6.02 -8.19
C GLU A 344 -14.65 5.09 -9.13
N ARG A 345 -14.31 5.53 -10.35
CA ARG A 345 -13.52 4.70 -11.29
C ARG A 345 -12.10 4.46 -10.77
N ALA A 346 -11.49 5.49 -10.17
CA ALA A 346 -10.19 5.36 -9.54
C ALA A 346 -10.26 4.54 -8.24
N TRP A 347 -11.35 4.66 -7.46
CA TRP A 347 -11.58 3.79 -6.30
C TRP A 347 -11.64 2.31 -6.70
N GLN A 348 -12.43 1.99 -7.73
CA GLN A 348 -12.58 0.62 -8.20
C GLN A 348 -11.26 0.09 -8.77
N ALA A 349 -10.54 0.87 -9.58
CA ALA A 349 -9.22 0.48 -10.06
C ALA A 349 -8.23 0.24 -8.92
N MET A 350 -8.22 1.11 -7.91
CA MET A 350 -7.36 0.98 -6.73
C MET A 350 -7.62 -0.30 -5.96
N LEU A 351 -8.87 -0.57 -5.57
CA LEU A 351 -9.17 -1.75 -4.78
C LEU A 351 -9.03 -3.04 -5.59
N ARG A 352 -9.50 -3.07 -6.85
CA ARG A 352 -9.46 -4.30 -7.66
C ARG A 352 -8.06 -4.67 -8.11
N ASN A 353 -7.18 -3.70 -8.34
CA ASN A 353 -5.76 -4.01 -8.57
C ASN A 353 -5.07 -4.48 -7.28
N ALA A 354 -5.47 -3.98 -6.11
CA ALA A 354 -5.00 -4.52 -4.84
C ALA A 354 -5.45 -5.98 -4.66
N ASP A 355 -6.74 -6.28 -4.91
CA ASP A 355 -7.28 -7.65 -4.87
C ASP A 355 -6.56 -8.57 -5.88
N ALA A 356 -6.30 -8.09 -7.10
CA ALA A 356 -5.59 -8.83 -8.13
C ALA A 356 -4.12 -9.13 -7.77
N SER A 357 -3.47 -8.26 -6.98
CA SER A 357 -2.10 -8.48 -6.53
C SER A 357 -1.95 -9.72 -5.64
N ALA A 358 -3.03 -10.12 -4.96
CA ALA A 358 -3.09 -11.34 -4.14
C ALA A 358 -3.01 -12.63 -4.98
N THR A 359 -3.21 -12.54 -6.29
CA THR A 359 -3.16 -13.70 -7.20
C THR A 359 -1.71 -14.07 -7.59
N ALA A 360 -0.74 -13.20 -7.30
CA ALA A 360 0.67 -13.48 -7.52
C ALA A 360 1.19 -14.54 -6.54
N PRO A 361 2.15 -15.40 -6.96
CA PRO A 361 2.69 -16.49 -6.14
C PRO A 361 3.72 -16.01 -5.11
N VAL A 362 3.34 -15.04 -4.28
CA VAL A 362 4.20 -14.36 -3.28
C VAL A 362 3.83 -14.66 -1.83
N HIS A 363 2.83 -15.54 -1.62
CA HIS A 363 2.27 -15.80 -0.29
C HIS A 363 2.95 -17.01 0.35
N PHE A 364 3.90 -16.71 1.25
CA PHE A 364 4.60 -17.71 2.05
C PHE A 364 4.33 -17.45 3.54
N ARG A 365 3.23 -18.01 4.06
CA ARG A 365 2.86 -17.95 5.47
C ARG A 365 3.62 -19.01 6.25
N ASP A 366 4.29 -18.61 7.31
CA ASP A 366 4.93 -19.54 8.24
C ASP A 366 3.87 -20.23 9.11
N GLN A 367 3.81 -21.56 9.07
CA GLN A 367 2.87 -22.35 9.86
C GLN A 367 3.01 -22.11 11.37
N THR A 368 4.21 -21.78 11.86
CA THR A 368 4.47 -21.61 13.29
C THR A 368 3.94 -20.28 13.82
N SER A 369 4.17 -19.19 13.11
CA SER A 369 3.73 -17.85 13.53
C SER A 369 2.33 -17.50 13.03
N GLY A 370 1.86 -18.16 11.97
CA GLY A 370 0.64 -17.79 11.26
C GLY A 370 0.76 -16.46 10.51
N LEU A 371 1.98 -15.96 10.27
CA LEU A 371 2.27 -14.67 9.62
C LEU A 371 3.11 -14.88 8.35
N PRO A 372 3.20 -13.90 7.44
CA PRO A 372 4.16 -13.94 6.33
C PRO A 372 5.59 -14.25 6.80
N VAL A 373 6.37 -14.91 5.96
CA VAL A 373 7.75 -15.31 6.23
C VAL A 373 8.60 -14.15 6.76
N ASP A 374 9.42 -14.45 7.77
CA ASP A 374 10.32 -13.51 8.42
C ASP A 374 11.75 -14.06 8.37
N VAL A 375 12.68 -13.25 7.85
CA VAL A 375 14.10 -13.62 7.74
C VAL A 375 14.88 -13.49 9.05
N VAL A 376 14.36 -12.83 10.08
CA VAL A 376 14.97 -12.81 11.42
C VAL A 376 14.78 -14.17 12.10
N SER A 377 13.56 -14.70 12.09
CA SER A 377 13.29 -16.06 12.60
C SER A 377 13.78 -17.17 11.67
N ARG A 378 13.94 -16.89 10.36
CA ARG A 378 14.50 -17.82 9.37
C ARG A 378 15.61 -17.18 8.52
N PRO A 379 16.82 -16.96 9.08
CA PRO A 379 17.91 -16.22 8.42
C PRO A 379 18.31 -16.71 7.04
N ASN A 380 18.20 -18.03 6.80
CA ASN A 380 18.63 -18.68 5.58
C ASN A 380 17.48 -19.09 4.64
N ILE A 381 16.25 -18.62 4.88
CA ILE A 381 15.13 -18.91 3.97
C ILE A 381 15.33 -18.19 2.63
N ALA A 382 14.98 -18.81 1.51
CA ALA A 382 15.00 -18.17 0.20
C ALA A 382 13.79 -18.62 -0.62
N VAL A 383 13.08 -17.66 -1.23
CA VAL A 383 11.88 -17.95 -2.03
C VAL A 383 12.03 -17.65 -3.52
N ARG A 384 13.17 -17.08 -3.94
CA ARG A 384 13.48 -16.82 -5.36
C ARG A 384 14.97 -17.04 -5.67
N PHE A 385 15.86 -16.25 -5.08
CA PHE A 385 17.30 -16.36 -5.32
C PHE A 385 18.04 -16.96 -4.14
N GLY A 386 19.08 -17.73 -4.43
CA GLY A 386 19.91 -18.41 -3.44
C GLY A 386 19.37 -19.76 -2.98
N THR A 387 20.13 -20.41 -2.10
CA THR A 387 19.76 -21.72 -1.54
C THR A 387 19.03 -21.53 -0.21
N SER A 388 17.81 -22.05 -0.13
CA SER A 388 17.02 -21.99 1.11
C SER A 388 17.41 -23.08 2.11
N SER A 389 17.52 -22.70 3.38
CA SER A 389 17.64 -23.64 4.51
C SER A 389 16.66 -23.24 5.64
N PRO A 390 15.63 -24.07 5.94
CA PRO A 390 15.29 -25.32 5.27
C PRO A 390 14.88 -25.11 3.80
N SER A 391 14.89 -26.20 3.01
CA SER A 391 14.42 -26.16 1.62
C SER A 391 12.93 -25.76 1.58
N VAL A 392 12.60 -24.74 0.78
CA VAL A 392 11.22 -24.33 0.50
C VAL A 392 10.68 -25.23 -0.61
N PRO A 393 9.59 -25.98 -0.39
CA PRO A 393 9.01 -26.83 -1.43
C PRO A 393 8.60 -26.03 -2.67
N SER A 394 9.01 -26.48 -3.86
CA SER A 394 8.62 -25.89 -5.13
C SER A 394 7.32 -26.52 -5.65
N GLY A 395 6.39 -25.70 -6.13
CA GLY A 395 5.19 -26.15 -6.83
C GLY A 395 5.40 -26.25 -8.35
N SER A 396 4.31 -26.44 -9.09
CA SER A 396 4.30 -26.31 -10.54
C SER A 396 4.76 -24.91 -10.97
N ALA A 397 5.37 -24.78 -12.15
CA ALA A 397 5.67 -23.45 -12.68
C ALA A 397 4.37 -22.61 -12.78
N ASN A 398 4.40 -21.35 -12.36
CA ASN A 398 3.29 -20.42 -12.54
C ASN A 398 3.47 -19.70 -13.88
N PRO A 399 2.73 -20.05 -14.95
CA PRO A 399 2.94 -19.45 -16.27
C PRO A 399 2.36 -18.04 -16.37
N THR A 400 1.61 -17.57 -15.37
CA THR A 400 0.89 -16.29 -15.44
C THR A 400 1.72 -15.17 -14.85
N TRP A 401 2.32 -15.39 -13.68
CA TRP A 401 3.06 -14.36 -12.97
C TRP A 401 4.56 -14.65 -12.97
N THR A 402 5.34 -13.63 -13.30
CA THR A 402 6.78 -13.59 -13.01
C THR A 402 7.03 -12.45 -12.02
N PRO A 403 6.90 -12.69 -10.71
CA PRO A 403 7.09 -11.65 -9.72
C PRO A 403 8.50 -11.07 -9.74
N ASP A 404 8.61 -9.76 -9.53
CA ASP A 404 9.88 -9.06 -9.57
C ASP A 404 9.95 -7.86 -8.62
N ILE A 405 11.04 -7.76 -7.86
CA ILE A 405 11.25 -6.67 -6.88
C ILE A 405 11.41 -5.34 -7.60
N ALA A 406 12.15 -5.32 -8.72
CA ALA A 406 12.51 -4.12 -9.47
C ALA A 406 11.32 -3.43 -10.15
N HIS A 407 10.17 -4.10 -10.21
CA HIS A 407 8.94 -3.60 -10.82
C HIS A 407 7.71 -3.77 -9.91
N GLN A 408 7.91 -4.00 -8.61
CA GLN A 408 6.81 -4.13 -7.67
C GLN A 408 6.17 -2.78 -7.38
N GLY A 409 4.88 -2.63 -7.73
CA GLY A 409 4.08 -1.45 -7.41
C GLY A 409 3.51 -1.48 -5.98
N SER A 410 3.28 -0.30 -5.38
CA SER A 410 2.65 -0.19 -4.06
C SER A 410 1.14 -0.48 -4.15
N TYR A 411 0.78 -1.76 -4.21
CA TYR A 411 -0.59 -2.18 -4.51
C TYR A 411 -1.56 -1.92 -3.36
N CYS A 412 -1.15 -2.19 -2.12
CA CYS A 412 -2.06 -2.34 -0.98
C CYS A 412 -1.89 -1.26 0.11
N TYR A 413 -0.85 -0.42 0.03
CA TYR A 413 -0.59 0.63 1.03
C TYR A 413 -1.72 1.68 1.08
N ILE A 414 -1.98 2.38 -0.03
CA ILE A 414 -3.07 3.37 -0.10
C ILE A 414 -4.45 2.73 0.14
N PRO A 415 -4.80 1.56 -0.45
CA PRO A 415 -6.03 0.84 -0.10
C PRO A 415 -6.20 0.63 1.41
N TYR A 416 -5.15 0.24 2.13
CA TYR A 416 -5.22 0.11 3.59
C TYR A 416 -5.41 1.46 4.27
N LEU A 417 -4.66 2.50 3.88
CA LEU A 417 -4.77 3.83 4.49
C LEU A 417 -6.17 4.44 4.38
N VAL A 418 -6.92 4.14 3.31
CA VAL A 418 -8.26 4.72 3.09
C VAL A 418 -9.40 3.82 3.56
N THR A 419 -9.23 2.50 3.55
CA THR A 419 -10.29 1.55 3.95
C THR A 419 -10.13 1.03 5.38
N GLY A 420 -8.91 0.96 5.90
CA GLY A 420 -8.59 0.28 7.15
C GLY A 420 -8.76 -1.25 7.10
N ARG A 421 -9.04 -1.86 5.93
CA ARG A 421 -9.33 -3.29 5.79
C ARG A 421 -8.08 -4.14 6.00
N ASN A 422 -8.22 -5.18 6.82
CA ASN A 422 -7.10 -6.02 7.23
C ASN A 422 -6.53 -6.87 6.08
N PHE A 423 -7.34 -7.24 5.08
CA PHE A 423 -6.85 -7.89 3.86
C PHE A 423 -5.72 -7.08 3.20
N TYR A 424 -5.91 -5.78 2.96
CA TYR A 424 -4.88 -4.92 2.34
C TYR A 424 -3.65 -4.71 3.24
N LEU A 425 -3.84 -4.64 4.57
CA LEU A 425 -2.72 -4.61 5.50
C LEU A 425 -1.84 -5.85 5.35
N GLU A 426 -2.48 -7.02 5.28
CA GLU A 426 -1.78 -8.30 5.21
C GLU A 426 -1.15 -8.54 3.83
N GLU A 427 -1.85 -8.18 2.74
CA GLU A 427 -1.28 -8.24 1.39
C GLU A 427 -0.02 -7.38 1.25
N MET A 428 -0.03 -6.17 1.82
CA MET A 428 1.18 -5.34 1.89
C MET A 428 2.33 -6.05 2.63
N THR A 429 2.03 -6.74 3.74
CA THR A 429 3.05 -7.51 4.47
C THR A 429 3.55 -8.73 3.70
N PHE A 430 2.70 -9.41 2.91
CA PHE A 430 3.13 -10.54 2.06
C PHE A 430 4.07 -10.10 0.93
N TRP A 431 3.72 -9.06 0.19
CA TRP A 431 4.60 -8.50 -0.84
C TRP A 431 5.95 -8.07 -0.26
N THR A 432 5.93 -7.43 0.91
CA THR A 432 7.16 -6.97 1.58
C THR A 432 8.01 -8.14 2.08
N ALA A 433 7.39 -9.14 2.71
CA ALA A 433 8.06 -10.36 3.15
C ALA A 433 8.69 -11.12 1.97
N TRP A 434 7.96 -11.22 0.86
CA TRP A 434 8.47 -11.82 -0.38
C TRP A 434 9.66 -11.04 -0.92
N ASN A 435 9.58 -9.71 -1.03
CA ASN A 435 10.70 -8.89 -1.49
C ASN A 435 11.98 -9.18 -0.67
N ILE A 436 11.87 -9.26 0.66
CA ILE A 436 13.03 -9.51 1.54
C ILE A 436 13.56 -10.95 1.35
N ALA A 437 12.67 -11.95 1.32
CA ALA A 437 13.05 -13.36 1.22
C ALA A 437 13.44 -13.79 -0.21
N ALA A 438 13.11 -13.00 -1.22
CA ALA A 438 13.44 -13.26 -2.62
C ALA A 438 14.91 -12.93 -2.93
N VAL A 439 15.52 -11.99 -2.19
CA VAL A 439 16.95 -11.69 -2.28
C VAL A 439 17.75 -12.86 -1.71
N ASP A 440 18.89 -13.21 -2.33
CA ASP A 440 19.79 -14.26 -1.82
C ASP A 440 20.16 -14.00 -0.33
N PRO A 441 20.16 -15.03 0.54
CA PRO A 441 20.52 -14.88 1.95
C PRO A 441 21.86 -14.18 2.19
N SER A 442 22.88 -14.47 1.39
CA SER A 442 24.19 -13.80 1.50
C SER A 442 24.11 -12.33 1.09
N GLY A 443 23.39 -12.02 0.00
CA GLY A 443 23.22 -10.66 -0.51
C GLY A 443 22.45 -9.73 0.43
N ARG A 444 21.46 -10.27 1.15
CA ARG A 444 20.66 -9.50 2.13
C ARG A 444 21.23 -9.50 3.55
N GLY A 445 22.43 -10.05 3.77
CA GLY A 445 23.02 -10.17 5.11
C GLY A 445 22.23 -11.10 6.04
N THR A 446 21.64 -12.17 5.50
CA THR A 446 20.82 -13.18 6.18
C THR A 446 19.57 -12.60 6.84
N SER A 447 19.59 -12.43 8.17
CA SER A 447 18.54 -11.81 8.97
C SER A 447 18.49 -10.29 8.88
N GLN A 448 19.51 -9.66 8.28
CA GLN A 448 19.54 -8.20 8.14
C GLN A 448 18.51 -7.67 7.13
N GLY A 449 18.17 -8.46 6.10
CA GLY A 449 17.18 -8.12 5.09
C GLY A 449 17.56 -6.92 4.21
N HIS A 450 18.85 -6.77 3.89
CA HIS A 450 19.33 -5.68 3.03
C HIS A 450 18.81 -5.80 1.59
N MET A 451 18.42 -4.67 1.01
CA MET A 451 17.97 -4.57 -0.39
C MET A 451 19.08 -4.09 -1.34
N GLY A 452 20.26 -3.74 -0.82
CA GLY A 452 21.31 -3.09 -1.61
C GLY A 452 21.97 -3.94 -2.69
N SER A 453 21.81 -5.28 -2.64
CA SER A 453 22.34 -6.19 -3.66
C SER A 453 21.43 -6.32 -4.90
N GLU A 454 20.21 -5.79 -4.85
CA GLU A 454 19.30 -5.76 -5.99
C GLU A 454 19.68 -4.68 -7.02
N GLN A 455 19.05 -4.74 -8.19
CA GLN A 455 19.08 -3.61 -9.12
C GLN A 455 18.62 -2.34 -8.39
N LEU A 456 19.16 -1.16 -8.73
CA LEU A 456 18.91 0.07 -7.97
C LEU A 456 17.41 0.39 -7.80
N ARG A 457 16.58 0.24 -8.83
CA ARG A 457 15.12 0.37 -8.69
C ARG A 457 14.50 -0.72 -7.77
N GLY A 458 15.03 -1.93 -7.77
CA GLY A 458 14.65 -3.00 -6.85
C GLY A 458 15.02 -2.67 -5.40
N ALA A 459 16.21 -2.10 -5.18
CA ALA A 459 16.59 -1.57 -3.88
C ALA A 459 15.63 -0.46 -3.41
N ALA A 460 15.25 0.46 -4.32
CA ALA A 460 14.29 1.51 -4.03
C ALA A 460 12.90 0.98 -3.68
N TRP A 461 12.28 0.16 -4.54
CA TRP A 461 10.92 -0.35 -4.34
C TRP A 461 10.82 -1.39 -3.22
N GLY A 462 11.84 -2.23 -3.06
CA GLY A 462 11.96 -3.12 -1.90
C GLY A 462 12.02 -2.34 -0.60
N PHE A 463 12.83 -1.27 -0.54
CA PHE A 463 12.91 -0.41 0.64
C PHE A 463 11.63 0.39 0.88
N ARG A 464 10.94 0.86 -0.18
CA ARG A 464 9.62 1.48 -0.07
C ARG A 464 8.65 0.57 0.66
N SER A 465 8.51 -0.69 0.23
CA SER A 465 7.57 -1.64 0.82
C SER A 465 7.89 -1.95 2.30
N ILE A 466 9.18 -2.01 2.66
CA ILE A 466 9.62 -2.11 4.07
C ILE A 466 9.16 -0.89 4.88
N LEU A 467 9.37 0.33 4.36
CA LEU A 467 8.97 1.57 5.01
C LEU A 467 7.44 1.70 5.13
N GLU A 468 6.69 1.31 4.10
CA GLU A 468 5.22 1.27 4.11
C GLU A 468 4.69 0.35 5.21
N CYS A 469 5.23 -0.87 5.36
CA CYS A 469 4.89 -1.76 6.47
C CYS A 469 5.24 -1.14 7.82
N ALA A 470 6.44 -0.59 7.96
CA ALA A 470 6.89 0.06 9.20
C ALA A 470 6.02 1.28 9.57
N PHE A 471 5.52 2.00 8.56
CA PHE A 471 4.62 3.13 8.71
C PHE A 471 3.22 2.70 9.15
N ALA A 472 2.61 1.76 8.43
CA ALA A 472 1.17 1.50 8.51
C ALA A 472 0.77 0.42 9.52
N LEU A 473 1.64 -0.54 9.84
CA LEU A 473 1.28 -1.57 10.81
C LEU A 473 0.93 -0.95 12.17
N PRO A 474 -0.16 -1.39 12.83
CA PRO A 474 -0.46 -0.99 14.19
C PRO A 474 0.70 -1.27 15.13
N ASP A 475 0.87 -0.45 16.17
CA ASP A 475 2.03 -0.57 17.06
C ASP A 475 2.05 -1.91 17.83
N ASN A 476 0.87 -2.48 18.07
CA ASN A 476 0.71 -3.79 18.69
C ASN A 476 0.73 -4.98 17.70
N HIS A 477 0.92 -4.72 16.40
CA HIS A 477 0.97 -5.80 15.40
C HIS A 477 2.25 -6.64 15.58
N ALA A 478 2.12 -7.97 15.48
CA ALA A 478 3.22 -8.91 15.74
C ALA A 478 4.47 -8.67 14.87
N GLN A 479 4.30 -8.21 13.63
CA GLN A 479 5.41 -7.89 12.71
C GLN A 479 5.88 -6.43 12.75
N LYS A 480 5.31 -5.56 13.60
CA LYS A 480 5.70 -4.13 13.65
C LYS A 480 7.19 -3.97 13.94
N THR A 481 7.68 -4.65 14.98
CA THR A 481 9.09 -4.64 15.37
C THR A 481 9.98 -5.22 14.29
N TYR A 482 9.56 -6.30 13.63
CA TYR A 482 10.30 -6.93 12.55
C TYR A 482 10.58 -5.94 11.40
N PHE A 483 9.55 -5.34 10.81
CA PHE A 483 9.74 -4.42 9.69
C PHE A 483 10.48 -3.13 10.10
N ARG A 484 10.33 -2.67 11.34
CA ARG A 484 11.13 -1.56 11.87
C ARG A 484 12.61 -1.91 11.98
N THR A 485 12.94 -3.11 12.41
CA THR A 485 14.33 -3.61 12.43
C THR A 485 14.91 -3.69 11.02
N ILE A 486 14.20 -4.29 10.06
CA ILE A 486 14.67 -4.38 8.66
C ILE A 486 14.83 -2.98 8.03
N ALA A 487 13.93 -2.04 8.31
CA ALA A 487 14.07 -0.65 7.87
C ALA A 487 15.38 -0.03 8.40
N ASN A 488 15.63 -0.14 9.70
CA ASN A 488 16.85 0.38 10.32
C ASN A 488 18.13 -0.28 9.77
N ASN A 489 18.11 -1.59 9.53
CA ASN A 489 19.24 -2.31 8.92
C ASN A 489 19.55 -1.80 7.52
N ASN A 490 18.53 -1.52 6.71
CA ASN A 490 18.71 -0.92 5.38
C ASN A 490 19.24 0.52 5.47
N ILE A 491 18.73 1.34 6.38
CA ILE A 491 19.27 2.70 6.62
C ILE A 491 20.75 2.64 7.00
N ALA A 492 21.13 1.74 7.90
CA ALA A 492 22.53 1.53 8.29
C ALA A 492 23.40 1.06 7.11
N PHE A 493 22.87 0.15 6.28
CA PHE A 493 23.54 -0.29 5.06
C PHE A 493 23.78 0.89 4.09
N PHE A 494 22.76 1.70 3.82
CA PHE A 494 22.91 2.85 2.91
C PHE A 494 23.86 3.91 3.46
N ASN A 495 23.83 4.18 4.78
CA ASN A 495 24.78 5.09 5.41
C ASN A 495 26.23 4.61 5.33
N THR A 496 26.45 3.30 5.27
CA THR A 496 27.79 2.72 5.12
C THR A 496 28.26 2.74 3.67
N ASN A 497 27.35 2.45 2.74
CA ASN A 497 27.72 2.13 1.36
C ASN A 497 27.52 3.30 0.37
N PHE A 498 26.57 4.21 0.63
CA PHE A 498 26.22 5.31 -0.27
C PHE A 498 26.83 6.62 0.25
N THR A 499 28.15 6.64 0.47
CA THR A 499 28.89 7.72 1.17
C THR A 499 29.68 8.64 0.24
N VAL A 500 30.13 9.77 0.79
CA VAL A 500 30.79 10.88 0.07
C VAL A 500 32.08 10.46 -0.64
N ASP A 501 32.81 9.49 -0.09
CA ASP A 501 34.09 9.02 -0.62
C ASP A 501 33.95 8.03 -1.78
N GLY A 502 32.73 7.64 -2.15
CA GLY A 502 32.49 6.47 -2.97
C GLY A 502 32.72 6.68 -4.46
N ASP A 503 33.93 6.41 -4.94
CA ASP A 503 33.97 5.42 -6.03
C ASP A 503 34.09 4.06 -5.33
N ASN A 504 32.95 3.44 -5.03
CA ASN A 504 32.90 2.13 -4.41
C ASN A 504 31.92 1.23 -5.19
N THR A 505 31.52 0.08 -4.65
CA THR A 505 30.61 -0.84 -5.34
C THR A 505 29.23 -0.23 -5.69
N TYR A 506 28.77 0.80 -4.97
CA TYR A 506 27.38 1.28 -5.03
C TYR A 506 27.21 2.70 -5.53
N ILE A 507 28.25 3.54 -5.47
CA ILE A 507 28.13 4.95 -5.80
C ILE A 507 29.38 5.45 -6.53
N PHE A 508 29.18 6.44 -7.41
CA PHE A 508 30.23 7.21 -8.08
C PHE A 508 30.55 8.50 -7.34
N LYS A 509 31.72 9.09 -7.62
CA LYS A 509 32.22 10.30 -6.95
C LYS A 509 31.27 11.51 -7.03
N LEU A 510 30.55 11.66 -8.16
CA LEU A 510 29.53 12.71 -8.32
C LEU A 510 28.26 12.48 -7.50
N GLY A 511 28.14 11.34 -6.79
CA GLY A 511 27.00 10.98 -5.96
C GLY A 511 25.96 10.09 -6.66
N GLY A 512 26.14 9.78 -7.94
CA GLY A 512 25.21 8.91 -8.66
C GLY A 512 25.37 7.45 -8.25
N LEU A 513 24.26 6.77 -7.99
CA LEU A 513 24.25 5.35 -7.64
C LEU A 513 24.56 4.48 -8.86
N LYS A 514 25.28 3.38 -8.65
CA LYS A 514 25.73 2.44 -9.69
C LYS A 514 24.61 1.48 -10.07
N GLY A 515 24.51 1.16 -11.35
CA GLY A 515 23.74 0.01 -11.81
C GLY A 515 24.48 -1.29 -11.50
N ILE A 516 23.74 -2.36 -11.20
CA ILE A 516 24.35 -3.68 -10.95
C ILE A 516 24.82 -4.38 -12.24
N TYR A 517 24.33 -3.93 -13.40
CA TYR A 517 24.64 -4.52 -14.71
C TYR A 517 25.76 -3.79 -15.46
N ASN A 518 26.09 -2.57 -15.04
CA ASN A 518 27.15 -1.78 -15.65
C ASN A 518 27.81 -0.86 -14.59
N ASP A 519 29.08 -1.09 -14.32
CA ASP A 519 29.88 -0.33 -13.37
C ASP A 519 30.48 0.97 -13.95
N ASN A 520 30.12 1.30 -15.21
CA ASN A 520 30.53 2.51 -15.91
C ASN A 520 29.40 3.56 -16.02
N GLU A 521 28.16 3.22 -15.66
CA GLU A 521 26.99 4.08 -15.90
C GLU A 521 26.09 4.27 -14.67
N ILE A 522 25.47 5.46 -14.58
CA ILE A 522 24.39 5.76 -13.64
C ILE A 522 23.03 5.57 -14.34
N PRO A 523 22.13 4.71 -13.83
CA PRO A 523 20.73 4.70 -14.23
C PRO A 523 20.01 5.91 -13.62
N GLY A 524 19.83 6.98 -14.41
CA GLY A 524 19.34 8.27 -13.91
C GLY A 524 17.97 8.19 -13.23
N TYR A 525 17.03 7.50 -13.87
CA TYR A 525 15.66 7.35 -13.37
C TYR A 525 15.56 6.42 -12.15
N GLU A 526 16.41 5.39 -12.04
CA GLU A 526 16.44 4.51 -10.86
C GLU A 526 17.03 5.23 -9.65
N ASN A 527 18.03 6.09 -9.87
CA ASN A 527 18.54 6.99 -8.84
C ASN A 527 17.43 7.91 -8.32
N ASP A 528 16.58 8.44 -9.22
CA ASP A 528 15.43 9.24 -8.82
C ASP A 528 14.42 8.44 -7.99
N PHE A 529 14.13 7.19 -8.37
CA PHE A 529 13.27 6.28 -7.58
C PHE A 529 13.79 6.10 -6.16
N PHE A 530 15.09 5.90 -5.98
CA PHE A 530 15.66 5.82 -4.64
C PHE A 530 15.48 7.14 -3.87
N MET A 531 15.68 8.28 -4.53
CA MET A 531 15.47 9.60 -3.91
C MET A 531 14.01 9.86 -3.52
N TYR A 532 13.03 9.40 -4.31
CA TYR A 532 11.62 9.44 -3.90
C TYR A 532 11.42 8.71 -2.57
N VAL A 533 11.90 7.48 -2.47
CA VAL A 533 11.71 6.64 -1.28
C VAL A 533 12.42 7.25 -0.07
N ALA A 534 13.66 7.69 -0.23
CA ALA A 534 14.42 8.32 0.85
C ALA A 534 13.80 9.66 1.30
N SER A 535 13.29 10.47 0.37
CA SER A 535 12.64 11.74 0.71
C SER A 535 11.39 11.54 1.58
N TRP A 536 10.51 10.61 1.21
CA TRP A 536 9.30 10.31 1.98
C TRP A 536 9.62 9.70 3.35
N ALA A 537 10.68 8.89 3.44
CA ALA A 537 11.19 8.39 4.71
C ALA A 537 11.66 9.52 5.64
N ILE A 538 12.45 10.48 5.12
CA ILE A 538 12.93 11.66 5.86
C ILE A 538 11.75 12.50 6.35
N GLU A 539 10.76 12.75 5.48
CA GLU A 539 9.54 13.46 5.84
C GLU A 539 8.77 12.82 6.99
N ASN A 540 8.95 11.51 7.20
CA ASN A 540 8.33 10.70 8.24
C ASN A 540 9.26 10.36 9.42
N GLY A 541 10.35 11.11 9.57
CA GLY A 541 11.23 11.04 10.73
C GLY A 541 12.36 10.01 10.63
N GLU A 542 12.61 9.43 9.46
CA GLU A 542 13.79 8.61 9.20
C GLU A 542 15.04 9.47 8.93
N THR A 543 15.36 10.38 9.86
CA THR A 543 16.46 11.36 9.72
C THR A 543 17.83 10.73 9.56
N GLY A 544 17.99 9.45 9.94
CA GLY A 544 19.18 8.66 9.67
C GLY A 544 19.54 8.56 8.19
N LEU A 545 18.62 8.83 7.27
CA LEU A 545 18.87 8.85 5.81
C LEU A 545 19.42 10.17 5.28
N GLN A 546 19.43 11.25 6.07
CA GLN A 546 19.74 12.59 5.55
C GLN A 546 21.14 12.68 4.93
N ALA A 547 22.14 12.01 5.54
CA ALA A 547 23.51 12.01 5.03
C ALA A 547 23.60 11.29 3.67
N THR A 548 23.05 10.07 3.57
CA THR A 548 22.93 9.35 2.29
C THR A 548 22.16 10.18 1.26
N PHE A 549 21.02 10.77 1.64
CA PHE A 549 20.20 11.56 0.74
C PHE A 549 20.95 12.76 0.15
N ASN A 550 21.62 13.55 1.00
CA ASN A 550 22.41 14.69 0.55
C ASN A 550 23.59 14.26 -0.32
N ASN A 551 24.15 13.08 -0.06
CA ASN A 551 25.25 12.55 -0.86
C ASN A 551 24.79 12.17 -2.28
N ILE A 552 23.67 11.45 -2.40
CA ILE A 552 23.13 11.07 -3.72
C ILE A 552 22.54 12.28 -4.47
N ALA A 553 22.06 13.30 -3.73
CA ALA A 553 21.54 14.53 -4.31
C ALA A 553 22.61 15.35 -5.04
N ARG A 554 23.90 15.16 -4.76
CA ARG A 554 24.98 15.77 -5.56
C ARG A 554 24.84 15.47 -7.04
N TYR A 555 24.43 14.24 -7.38
CA TYR A 555 24.08 13.88 -8.74
C TYR A 555 22.61 14.18 -9.04
N GLY A 556 21.70 13.63 -8.23
CA GLY A 556 20.26 13.62 -8.51
C GLY A 556 19.66 15.02 -8.64
N VAL A 557 19.99 15.94 -7.73
CA VAL A 557 19.59 17.36 -7.78
C VAL A 557 20.59 18.17 -8.60
N GLY A 558 21.89 17.92 -8.42
CA GLY A 558 22.96 18.71 -9.03
C GLY A 558 22.85 18.83 -10.55
N ARG A 559 22.48 17.74 -11.25
CA ARG A 559 22.29 17.72 -12.72
C ARG A 559 21.22 18.69 -13.25
N PHE A 560 20.43 19.29 -12.35
CA PHE A 560 19.37 20.27 -12.67
C PHE A 560 19.65 21.68 -12.12
N THR A 561 20.88 21.99 -11.73
CA THR A 561 21.22 23.32 -11.18
C THR A 561 21.90 24.22 -12.21
N ALA A 562 21.75 25.54 -12.04
CA ALA A 562 22.42 26.53 -12.88
C ALA A 562 23.95 26.49 -12.71
N ALA A 563 24.42 26.26 -11.47
CA ALA A 563 25.84 26.14 -11.17
C ALA A 563 26.48 24.97 -11.92
N VAL A 564 25.83 23.80 -11.95
CA VAL A 564 26.33 22.63 -12.69
C VAL A 564 26.37 22.85 -14.20
N GLN A 565 25.41 23.60 -14.75
CA GLN A 565 25.48 24.01 -16.16
C GLN A 565 26.71 24.88 -16.45
N ALA A 566 27.02 25.85 -15.59
CA ALA A 566 28.24 26.65 -15.74
C ALA A 566 29.52 25.80 -15.62
N LEU A 567 29.48 24.70 -14.86
CA LEU A 567 30.55 23.72 -14.73
C LEU A 567 30.65 22.74 -15.90
N GLY A 568 29.74 22.77 -16.87
CA GLY A 568 29.87 22.04 -18.14
C GLY A 568 28.84 20.94 -18.42
N PHE A 569 27.84 20.73 -17.55
CA PHE A 569 26.75 19.78 -17.83
C PHE A 569 25.42 20.50 -18.12
N CYS A 570 24.91 20.37 -19.34
CA CYS A 570 23.69 21.01 -19.78
C CYS A 570 22.46 20.42 -19.08
N THR A 571 21.73 21.27 -18.35
CA THR A 571 20.50 20.91 -17.65
C THR A 571 19.47 20.20 -18.54
N SER A 572 19.36 20.53 -19.84
CA SER A 572 18.39 19.88 -20.73
C SER A 572 18.61 18.36 -20.84
N LYS A 573 19.85 17.90 -20.64
CA LYS A 573 20.26 16.49 -20.64
C LYS A 573 20.05 15.82 -19.29
N GLY A 574 19.55 16.55 -18.30
CA GLY A 574 19.38 16.08 -16.93
C GLY A 574 18.66 14.73 -16.87
N ALA A 575 17.50 14.58 -17.51
CA ALA A 575 16.64 13.40 -17.44
C ALA A 575 17.04 12.20 -18.34
N HIS A 576 18.33 12.04 -18.65
CA HIS A 576 18.83 10.90 -19.44
C HIS A 576 18.63 9.53 -18.75
N TYR A 577 18.36 8.49 -19.55
CA TYR A 577 18.17 7.11 -19.09
C TYR A 577 19.45 6.50 -18.47
N TRP A 578 20.53 6.43 -19.24
CA TRP A 578 21.87 6.01 -18.79
C TRP A 578 22.86 7.16 -18.94
N ASN A 579 23.77 7.30 -17.98
CA ASN A 579 24.83 8.29 -18.07
C ASN A 579 26.21 7.71 -17.72
N VAL A 580 27.16 7.92 -18.62
CA VAL A 580 28.56 7.54 -18.47
C VAL A 580 29.18 8.27 -17.28
N SER A 581 29.78 7.50 -16.38
CA SER A 581 30.41 8.00 -15.14
C SER A 581 31.86 7.55 -14.97
N ARG A 582 32.43 6.95 -16.01
CA ARG A 582 33.86 6.64 -16.12
C ARG A 582 34.44 7.18 -17.44
N SER A 583 35.68 7.62 -17.40
CA SER A 583 36.45 8.04 -18.57
C SER A 583 37.82 7.36 -18.53
N GLY A 584 38.14 6.57 -19.56
CA GLY A 584 39.35 5.75 -19.59
C GLY A 584 39.48 4.80 -18.40
N GLY A 585 38.35 4.25 -17.91
CA GLY A 585 38.29 3.37 -16.73
C GLY A 585 38.30 4.09 -15.37
N ASN A 586 38.64 5.38 -15.32
CA ASN A 586 38.66 6.16 -14.08
C ASN A 586 37.29 6.82 -13.81
N PRO A 587 36.87 6.94 -12.53
CA PRO A 587 35.64 7.66 -12.18
C PRO A 587 35.69 9.12 -12.60
N ILE A 588 34.60 9.62 -13.16
CA ILE A 588 34.43 11.04 -13.43
C ILE A 588 34.14 11.75 -12.11
N THR A 589 34.86 12.84 -11.85
CA THR A 589 34.79 13.59 -10.57
C THR A 589 34.31 15.03 -10.72
N ASP A 590 34.16 15.52 -11.95
CA ASP A 590 33.79 16.88 -12.27
C ASP A 590 32.72 16.94 -13.38
N TRP A 591 31.91 17.99 -13.36
CA TRP A 591 30.78 18.16 -14.28
C TRP A 591 31.20 18.48 -15.73
N ALA A 592 32.42 18.99 -15.97
CA ALA A 592 32.89 19.30 -17.31
C ALA A 592 33.25 18.03 -18.09
N THR A 593 34.02 17.15 -17.45
CA THR A 593 34.31 15.81 -17.96
C THR A 593 33.02 15.00 -18.07
N TYR A 594 32.12 15.09 -17.08
CA TYR A 594 30.83 14.41 -17.12
C TYR A 594 29.96 14.86 -18.29
N GLY A 595 29.88 16.18 -18.51
CA GLY A 595 29.24 16.77 -19.68
C GLY A 595 29.80 16.20 -20.97
N THR A 596 31.12 16.28 -21.14
CA THR A 596 31.80 15.79 -22.35
C THR A 596 31.52 14.31 -22.61
N ALA A 597 31.62 13.46 -21.58
CA ALA A 597 31.38 12.02 -21.68
C ALA A 597 29.94 11.66 -22.07
N ASN A 598 28.98 12.54 -21.76
CA ASN A 598 27.55 12.33 -22.03
C ASN A 598 27.03 13.18 -23.20
N GLY A 599 27.91 13.63 -24.10
CA GLY A 599 27.52 14.41 -25.28
C GLY A 599 26.88 15.76 -24.93
N SER A 600 27.32 16.36 -23.83
CA SER A 600 26.84 17.59 -23.25
C SER A 600 27.99 18.60 -23.06
N GLY A 601 27.67 19.88 -22.88
CA GLY A 601 28.62 20.95 -22.58
C GLY A 601 27.96 22.09 -21.81
N PRO A 602 28.66 23.22 -21.58
CA PRO A 602 28.10 24.37 -20.86
C PRO A 602 26.98 25.09 -21.65
N THR A 603 26.98 24.94 -22.98
CA THR A 603 25.91 25.45 -23.86
C THR A 603 24.71 24.53 -23.77
N CYS A 604 23.54 25.11 -23.48
CA CYS A 604 22.34 24.33 -23.22
C CYS A 604 21.12 24.84 -23.98
N GLY A 605 20.27 23.92 -24.44
CA GLY A 605 18.97 24.26 -25.01
C GLY A 605 18.02 24.81 -23.95
N THR A 606 16.81 25.18 -24.37
CA THR A 606 15.77 25.71 -23.48
C THR A 606 14.73 24.68 -23.05
N VAL A 607 14.74 23.50 -23.67
CA VAL A 607 13.81 22.39 -23.40
C VAL A 607 14.61 21.13 -23.15
N ALA A 608 14.15 20.32 -22.21
CA ALA A 608 14.70 19.01 -21.92
C ALA A 608 14.79 18.16 -23.19
N ASN A 609 15.95 17.56 -23.41
CA ASN A 609 16.27 16.78 -24.60
C ASN A 609 17.22 15.64 -24.24
N GLY A 610 17.29 14.62 -25.09
CA GLY A 610 18.09 13.44 -24.79
C GLY A 610 17.32 12.14 -24.84
N ASP A 611 18.06 11.03 -24.70
CA ASP A 611 17.49 9.69 -24.78
C ASP A 611 16.53 9.44 -23.61
N GLY A 612 15.25 9.22 -23.95
CA GLY A 612 14.18 8.96 -23.00
C GLY A 612 13.66 10.16 -22.21
N ALA A 613 14.08 11.40 -22.50
CA ALA A 613 13.66 12.55 -21.70
C ALA A 613 12.13 12.76 -21.72
N TYR A 614 11.50 12.66 -22.88
CA TYR A 614 10.04 12.84 -23.09
C TYR A 614 9.47 14.06 -22.32
N PRO A 615 9.85 15.30 -22.71
CA PRO A 615 9.62 16.52 -21.94
C PRO A 615 8.14 16.95 -21.84
N ASP A 616 7.24 16.23 -22.49
CA ASP A 616 5.81 16.47 -22.63
C ASP A 616 4.96 15.25 -22.23
N TRP A 617 5.56 14.16 -21.77
CA TRP A 617 4.86 12.94 -21.36
C TRP A 617 4.99 12.72 -19.84
N ALA A 618 3.86 12.62 -19.16
CA ALA A 618 3.76 12.50 -17.71
C ALA A 618 4.31 11.18 -17.13
N GLU A 619 4.66 10.21 -17.98
CA GLU A 619 5.29 8.94 -17.58
C GLU A 619 6.74 8.82 -18.06
N GLY A 620 7.24 9.88 -18.71
CA GLY A 620 8.62 9.97 -19.18
C GLY A 620 9.62 10.34 -18.09
N TYR A 621 10.92 10.21 -18.37
CA TYR A 621 11.97 10.47 -17.37
C TYR A 621 12.04 11.94 -16.95
N ALA A 622 11.61 12.89 -17.78
CA ALA A 622 11.47 14.29 -17.37
C ALA A 622 10.43 14.47 -16.26
N ALA A 623 9.33 13.70 -16.28
CA ALA A 623 8.33 13.67 -15.22
C ALA A 623 8.87 13.04 -13.95
N VAL A 624 9.55 11.89 -14.08
CA VAL A 624 10.25 11.22 -12.97
C VAL A 624 11.23 12.16 -12.29
N SER A 625 12.05 12.90 -13.06
CA SER A 625 13.01 13.85 -12.50
C SER A 625 12.31 15.04 -11.85
N ARG A 626 11.22 15.56 -12.45
CA ARG A 626 10.46 16.70 -11.90
C ARG A 626 9.86 16.36 -10.54
N GLY A 627 9.19 15.21 -10.42
CA GLY A 627 8.63 14.81 -9.13
C GLY A 627 9.73 14.54 -8.09
N MET A 628 10.89 14.00 -8.49
CA MET A 628 12.01 13.75 -7.58
C MET A 628 12.54 15.06 -7.01
N LEU A 629 12.67 16.11 -7.82
CA LEU A 629 13.06 17.44 -7.36
C LEU A 629 12.03 18.05 -6.38
N GLY A 630 10.74 17.80 -6.61
CA GLY A 630 9.68 18.14 -5.66
C GLY A 630 9.86 17.40 -4.34
N ALA A 631 10.11 16.10 -4.40
CA ALA A 631 10.39 15.25 -3.25
C ALA A 631 11.65 15.69 -2.49
N ALA A 632 12.73 16.04 -3.20
CA ALA A 632 13.97 16.54 -2.61
C ALA A 632 13.78 17.87 -1.87
N THR A 633 12.92 18.75 -2.42
CA THR A 633 12.51 19.98 -1.72
C THR A 633 11.79 19.65 -0.42
N ASN A 634 10.86 18.68 -0.44
CA ASN A 634 10.10 18.26 0.73
C ASN A 634 10.96 17.57 1.80
N ALA A 635 12.06 16.94 1.41
CA ALA A 635 13.08 16.39 2.31
C ALA A 635 14.07 17.45 2.86
N GLY A 636 13.87 18.73 2.52
CA GLY A 636 14.68 19.84 3.03
C GLY A 636 16.04 20.02 2.35
N HIS A 637 16.23 19.52 1.12
CA HIS A 637 17.47 19.76 0.38
C HIS A 637 17.59 21.22 -0.06
N ALA A 638 18.72 21.86 0.24
CA ALA A 638 18.93 23.30 0.03
C ALA A 638 18.70 23.73 -1.43
N ASP A 639 19.18 22.94 -2.40
CA ASP A 639 19.03 23.26 -3.83
C ASP A 639 17.75 22.69 -4.47
N GLY A 640 16.93 21.95 -3.71
CA GLY A 640 15.78 21.23 -4.26
C GLY A 640 14.78 22.16 -4.94
N ALA A 641 14.39 23.25 -4.26
CA ALA A 641 13.41 24.20 -4.77
C ALA A 641 13.91 24.94 -6.02
N ALA A 642 15.19 25.36 -6.02
CA ALA A 642 15.82 26.05 -7.13
C ALA A 642 15.96 25.13 -8.36
N ALA A 643 16.35 23.88 -8.15
CA ALA A 643 16.43 22.87 -9.20
C ALA A 643 15.04 22.52 -9.76
N TYR A 644 14.02 22.36 -8.91
CA TYR A 644 12.63 22.16 -9.33
C TYR A 644 12.15 23.31 -10.22
N ALA A 645 12.29 24.56 -9.74
CA ALA A 645 11.88 25.75 -10.47
C ALA A 645 12.62 25.89 -11.81
N ARG A 646 13.91 25.56 -11.87
CA ARG A 646 14.67 25.51 -13.12
C ARG A 646 14.13 24.42 -14.04
N TRP A 647 13.89 23.22 -13.55
CA TRP A 647 13.44 22.11 -14.39
C TRP A 647 12.04 22.33 -14.99
N LEU A 648 11.18 23.10 -14.32
CA LEU A 648 9.93 23.58 -14.91
C LEU A 648 10.15 24.33 -16.24
N THR A 649 11.18 25.17 -16.33
CA THR A 649 11.45 25.94 -17.55
C THR A 649 11.91 25.06 -18.70
N PHE A 650 12.51 23.91 -18.40
CA PHE A 650 12.93 22.91 -19.39
C PHE A 650 11.80 21.93 -19.76
N THR A 651 10.70 21.90 -19.02
CA THR A 651 9.56 20.99 -19.24
C THR A 651 8.23 21.74 -19.37
N PRO A 652 8.14 22.78 -20.24
CA PRO A 652 6.99 23.68 -20.27
C PRO A 652 5.67 22.99 -20.65
N ASN A 653 5.75 21.89 -21.40
CA ASN A 653 4.59 21.15 -21.92
C ASN A 653 4.22 19.94 -21.07
N LEU A 654 4.95 19.65 -20.00
CA LEU A 654 4.70 18.48 -19.15
C LEU A 654 3.47 18.66 -18.25
N ALA A 655 3.25 19.89 -17.78
CA ALA A 655 2.22 20.15 -16.78
C ALA A 655 0.80 19.80 -17.26
N PRO A 656 0.38 20.04 -18.52
CA PRO A 656 -0.93 19.60 -19.01
C PRO A 656 -1.14 18.09 -18.95
N ASP A 657 -0.13 17.28 -19.29
CA ASP A 657 -0.29 15.82 -19.42
C ASP A 657 -0.45 15.09 -18.07
N PHE A 658 -0.03 15.71 -16.96
CA PHE A 658 -0.32 15.17 -15.62
C PHE A 658 -1.82 15.06 -15.30
N ALA A 659 -2.71 15.69 -16.07
CA ALA A 659 -4.15 15.42 -15.98
C ALA A 659 -4.50 13.97 -16.38
N ASN A 660 -3.69 13.35 -17.24
CA ASN A 660 -3.86 11.98 -17.70
C ASN A 660 -3.12 10.97 -16.81
N SER A 661 -1.97 11.34 -16.26
CA SER A 661 -1.10 10.42 -15.50
C SER A 661 -0.38 11.15 -14.36
N PRO A 662 -1.02 11.33 -13.18
CA PRO A 662 -0.48 12.17 -12.11
C PRO A 662 0.55 11.48 -11.20
N GLN A 663 0.96 10.24 -11.47
CA GLN A 663 1.78 9.43 -10.54
C GLN A 663 3.18 9.99 -10.23
N TYR A 664 3.67 10.92 -11.05
CA TYR A 664 4.91 11.68 -10.84
C TYR A 664 4.68 13.20 -10.64
N ASP A 665 3.43 13.70 -10.54
CA ASP A 665 3.11 15.11 -10.29
C ASP A 665 3.30 15.48 -8.80
N ILE A 666 4.51 15.23 -8.29
CA ILE A 666 4.93 15.54 -6.92
C ILE A 666 5.54 16.94 -6.92
N VAL A 667 5.08 17.78 -6.00
CA VAL A 667 5.44 19.20 -5.92
C VAL A 667 5.99 19.56 -4.55
N PRO A 668 6.81 20.62 -4.45
CA PRO A 668 7.14 21.24 -3.16
C PRO A 668 5.88 21.51 -2.33
N ARG A 669 5.95 21.30 -1.02
CA ARG A 669 4.87 21.55 -0.06
C ARG A 669 4.57 23.03 0.14
#